data_AF-A0A4R6Y785-F1
#
_entry.id   AF-A0A4R6Y785-F1
#
_cell.length_a   1.000
_cell.length_b   1.000
_cell.length_c   1.000
_cell.angle_alpha   90.00
_cell.angle_beta   90.00
_cell.angle_gamma   90.00
#
_symmetry.space_group_name_H-M   'P 1'
#
loop_
_entity.id
_entity.type
_entity.pdbx_description
1 polymer ?
#
loop_
_entity_poly.entity_id
_entity_poly.type
_entity_poly.pdbx_seq_one_letter_code
_entity_poly.pdbx_strand_id
1 'polypeptide(L)'
;MARPINEQFRQAALDYHEFPRPGKISVEPTKNMTNQHDLALAYSPGVAAACEEIVANPANAVRYTARGNLVGVVTNGTAVLGLGNIGPLASKPVMEGKGVLFKKFAGIDVFDIELNEPDPDKLVDIIAALEPTFGGINLEDIKAPDCFYVERKLRERMSIPVFHDDQHGTAIVVGAGIKNGLDVVGKDLTKVKLVTSGAGAAALACLDLLVDLGMPLENIWVTDIEGVVYKGRTTLMDEDKARFAQETELRTLAEVIEGADVFLGLSAAGVLKQEMVLKMADNPLVFALANPTPEILPELVKEVRPDAIIATGRTDYPNQVNNVLCFPFIFRGALDVGARTITREMEVAAVKAVADLAKQEQSDVVASAYGIQNLSFGPEYLIPKPFDPRLIVKIAPAVAQAAMDSGVATRPIADMAAYAESLQQFVYHSGTFMKPVFALAKRNTKEHGTRVVFAEGEDERVLRAVQVVVDEKIAKPILVGRPKVVEERLERFGLRLKMGEDFQIINPDFDERYHGYWQAYLALTERQGVTKNVARLEMRRRGSLIGNMMVRMGDADAMICGTNGMNDTNMKYIDQVIGHKDGATVYAAMNGLMLPGRQVFLVDTHVNYDPTAEQLAEITVLAAQEMHRLGFVPRVALLSHSNFGTSDSPSALKMRATYNILRKIAPNLEVDGEMHGDVALDVVMRKEIMPNSTLKGEANLLVLPNIDAANIAYNLLKTAAGRNVAVGPILLGANKPVHVLTSSTTVRRIVNMAALSVVQANFGSVQAD
;
A
#
# COMPACT_ATOMS: atom_id res chain seq x y z
N MET A 1 -3.63 37.14 -10.67
CA MET A 1 -4.80 36.25 -10.82
C MET A 1 -4.30 34.83 -10.90
N ALA A 2 -4.80 33.91 -10.06
CA ALA A 2 -4.51 32.48 -10.20
C ALA A 2 -4.88 32.03 -11.62
N ARG A 3 -4.15 31.08 -12.21
CA ARG A 3 -4.68 30.38 -13.39
C ARG A 3 -6.00 29.74 -12.95
N PRO A 4 -7.13 30.01 -13.63
CA PRO A 4 -8.38 29.33 -13.34
C PRO A 4 -8.14 27.83 -13.40
N ILE A 5 -8.83 27.06 -12.54
CA ILE A 5 -8.95 25.61 -12.74
C ILE A 5 -9.39 25.42 -14.19
N ASN A 6 -8.64 24.62 -14.96
CA ASN A 6 -9.00 24.31 -16.35
C ASN A 6 -10.46 23.83 -16.36
N GLU A 7 -11.32 24.41 -17.21
CA GLU A 7 -12.74 24.06 -17.30
C GLU A 7 -12.94 22.55 -17.46
N GLN A 8 -12.03 21.87 -18.18
CA GLN A 8 -12.03 20.42 -18.31
C GLN A 8 -11.84 19.71 -16.96
N PHE A 9 -10.93 20.19 -16.11
CA PHE A 9 -10.71 19.61 -14.78
C PHE A 9 -11.89 19.90 -13.85
N ARG A 10 -12.49 21.10 -13.95
CA ARG A 10 -13.71 21.42 -13.20
C ARG A 10 -14.85 20.47 -13.57
N GLN A 11 -15.08 20.24 -14.88
CA GLN A 11 -16.11 19.31 -15.32
C GLN A 11 -15.81 17.89 -14.87
N ALA A 12 -14.57 17.41 -15.03
CA ALA A 12 -14.16 16.09 -14.55
C ALA A 12 -14.37 15.92 -13.03
N ALA A 13 -14.13 16.96 -12.23
CA ALA A 13 -14.41 16.94 -10.81
C ALA A 13 -15.92 16.84 -10.52
N LEU A 14 -16.78 17.53 -11.27
CA LEU A 14 -18.24 17.42 -11.12
C LEU A 14 -18.74 16.03 -11.55
N ASP A 15 -18.29 15.53 -12.70
CA ASP A 15 -18.64 14.21 -13.21
C ASP A 15 -18.23 13.10 -12.22
N TYR A 16 -17.08 13.25 -11.56
CA TYR A 16 -16.60 12.33 -10.51
C TYR A 16 -17.53 12.27 -9.29
N HIS A 17 -18.27 13.35 -8.99
CA HIS A 17 -19.23 13.39 -7.87
C HIS A 17 -20.64 12.96 -8.28
N GLU A 18 -20.99 13.04 -9.56
CA GLU A 18 -22.35 12.78 -10.07
C GLU A 18 -22.52 11.36 -10.62
N PHE A 19 -21.50 10.83 -11.29
CA PHE A 19 -21.61 9.58 -12.06
C PHE A 19 -20.70 8.46 -11.57
N PRO A 20 -21.13 7.19 -11.71
CA PRO A 20 -22.45 6.74 -12.18
C PRO A 20 -23.56 6.86 -11.13
N ARG A 21 -23.21 7.21 -9.89
CA ARG A 21 -24.14 7.49 -8.79
C ARG A 21 -23.62 8.70 -8.02
N PRO A 22 -24.49 9.61 -7.55
CA PRO A 22 -24.06 10.76 -6.78
C PRO A 22 -23.38 10.40 -5.45
N GLY A 23 -22.39 11.19 -5.07
CA GLY A 23 -21.63 11.05 -3.83
C GLY A 23 -20.45 10.09 -3.95
N LYS A 24 -19.60 10.05 -2.91
CA LYS A 24 -18.34 9.26 -2.91
C LYS A 24 -18.33 8.09 -1.93
N ILE A 25 -19.41 7.93 -1.16
CA ILE A 25 -19.51 6.93 -0.10
C ILE A 25 -20.79 6.08 -0.25
N SER A 26 -20.74 4.87 0.29
CA SER A 26 -21.87 3.95 0.39
C SER A 26 -21.77 3.16 1.70
N VAL A 27 -22.91 2.67 2.19
CA VAL A 27 -22.95 1.74 3.32
C VAL A 27 -23.14 0.33 2.79
N GLU A 28 -22.19 -0.56 3.10
CA GLU A 28 -22.23 -1.97 2.68
C GLU A 28 -22.30 -2.89 3.91
N PRO A 29 -23.22 -3.87 3.95
CA PRO A 29 -23.23 -4.88 5.01
C PRO A 29 -21.96 -5.73 5.00
N THR A 30 -21.38 -5.97 6.18
CA THR A 30 -20.17 -6.81 6.31
C THR A 30 -20.47 -8.30 6.47
N LYS A 31 -21.73 -8.66 6.72
CA LYS A 31 -22.22 -10.03 6.87
C LYS A 31 -23.21 -10.33 5.75
N ASN A 32 -23.14 -11.55 5.21
CA ASN A 32 -24.09 -12.02 4.22
C ASN A 32 -25.50 -12.06 4.83
N MET A 33 -26.50 -11.70 4.02
CA MET A 33 -27.91 -11.73 4.38
C MET A 33 -28.69 -12.34 3.21
N THR A 34 -28.47 -13.63 2.95
CA THR A 34 -28.97 -14.30 1.73
C THR A 34 -30.11 -15.27 2.01
N ASN A 35 -30.35 -15.65 3.27
CA ASN A 35 -31.38 -16.61 3.65
C ASN A 35 -32.05 -16.26 4.99
N GLN A 36 -33.07 -17.03 5.38
CA GLN A 36 -33.84 -16.81 6.61
C GLN A 36 -33.02 -16.95 7.90
N HIS A 37 -32.05 -17.86 7.93
CA HIS A 37 -31.15 -18.02 9.07
C HIS A 37 -30.26 -16.79 9.24
N ASP A 38 -29.68 -16.28 8.15
CA ASP A 38 -28.89 -15.04 8.19
C ASP A 38 -29.73 -13.86 8.69
N LEU A 39 -30.97 -13.72 8.23
CA LEU A 39 -31.89 -12.67 8.71
C LEU A 39 -32.18 -12.81 10.21
N ALA A 40 -32.39 -14.04 10.70
CA ALA A 40 -32.64 -14.30 12.11
C ALA A 40 -31.41 -14.02 12.99
N LEU A 41 -30.19 -14.08 12.45
CA LEU A 41 -28.95 -13.70 13.15
C LEU A 41 -28.68 -12.19 13.07
N ALA A 42 -28.87 -11.59 11.90
CA ALA A 42 -28.62 -10.17 11.67
C ALA A 42 -29.66 -9.28 12.36
N TYR A 43 -30.87 -9.80 12.56
CA TYR A 43 -31.98 -9.10 13.18
C TYR A 43 -32.70 -9.99 14.20
N SER A 44 -34.01 -9.81 14.37
CA SER A 44 -34.79 -10.56 15.34
C SER A 44 -34.93 -12.04 14.94
N PRO A 45 -34.78 -12.99 15.89
CA PRO A 45 -34.52 -12.77 17.31
C PRO A 45 -33.04 -12.70 17.71
N GLY A 46 -32.09 -13.09 16.86
CA GLY A 46 -30.68 -13.30 17.21
C GLY A 46 -29.92 -12.05 17.65
N VAL A 47 -30.27 -10.88 17.12
CA VAL A 47 -29.65 -9.59 17.50
C VAL A 47 -29.78 -9.28 19.00
N ALA A 48 -30.81 -9.82 19.67
CA ALA A 48 -31.03 -9.62 21.10
C ALA A 48 -29.85 -10.10 21.96
N ALA A 49 -29.18 -11.19 21.57
CA ALA A 49 -28.02 -11.71 22.31
C ALA A 49 -26.87 -10.71 22.36
N ALA A 50 -26.59 -10.01 21.25
CA ALA A 50 -25.58 -8.97 21.22
C ALA A 50 -25.99 -7.75 22.08
N CYS A 51 -27.27 -7.39 22.09
CA CYS A 51 -27.79 -6.32 22.94
C CYS A 51 -27.65 -6.66 24.44
N GLU A 52 -28.01 -7.87 24.84
CA GLU A 52 -27.89 -8.35 26.24
C GLU A 52 -26.44 -8.34 26.72
N GLU A 53 -25.50 -8.77 25.88
CA GLU A 53 -24.06 -8.72 26.17
C GLU A 53 -23.53 -7.28 26.34
N ILE A 54 -24.08 -6.31 25.59
CA ILE A 54 -23.71 -4.89 25.72
C ILE A 54 -24.35 -4.27 26.98
N VAL A 55 -25.58 -4.66 27.32
CA VAL A 55 -26.21 -4.26 28.59
C VAL A 55 -25.42 -4.78 29.79
N ALA A 56 -24.93 -6.02 29.72
CA ALA A 56 -24.10 -6.61 30.77
C ALA A 56 -22.73 -5.94 30.90
N ASN A 57 -22.11 -5.58 29.76
CA ASN A 57 -20.84 -4.84 29.74
C ASN A 57 -20.78 -3.89 28.53
N PRO A 58 -20.92 -2.57 28.73
CA PRO A 58 -20.89 -1.58 27.64
C PRO A 58 -19.64 -1.64 26.75
N ALA A 59 -18.49 -2.11 27.27
CA ALA A 59 -17.27 -2.27 26.48
C ALA A 59 -17.42 -3.29 25.33
N ASN A 60 -18.39 -4.22 25.45
CA ASN A 60 -18.71 -5.19 24.39
C ASN A 60 -19.25 -4.52 23.11
N ALA A 61 -19.67 -3.25 23.15
CA ALA A 61 -20.09 -2.52 21.96
C ALA A 61 -19.01 -2.51 20.87
N VAL A 62 -17.72 -2.49 21.25
CA VAL A 62 -16.60 -2.58 20.31
C VAL A 62 -16.50 -3.95 19.64
N ARG A 63 -16.93 -5.03 20.31
CA ARG A 63 -16.84 -6.41 19.81
C ARG A 63 -18.01 -6.79 18.90
N TYR A 64 -19.21 -6.32 19.23
CA TYR A 64 -20.45 -6.74 18.57
C TYR A 64 -21.05 -5.69 17.63
N THR A 65 -20.41 -4.53 17.47
CA THR A 65 -20.85 -3.47 16.54
C THR A 65 -19.69 -2.89 15.75
N ALA A 66 -19.98 -2.04 14.77
CA ALA A 66 -18.97 -1.32 14.00
C ALA A 66 -18.25 -0.22 14.80
N ARG A 67 -18.69 0.12 16.03
CA ARG A 67 -18.17 1.21 16.87
C ARG A 67 -16.65 1.24 16.93
N GLY A 68 -16.01 0.07 17.08
CA GLY A 68 -14.56 -0.05 17.21
C GLY A 68 -13.73 0.43 16.01
N ASN A 69 -14.35 0.59 14.84
CA ASN A 69 -13.69 1.01 13.60
C ASN A 69 -14.37 2.23 12.94
N LEU A 70 -15.38 2.81 13.58
CA LEU A 70 -16.22 3.85 13.00
C LEU A 70 -15.85 5.23 13.56
N VAL A 71 -15.51 6.17 12.67
CA VAL A 71 -15.21 7.57 13.00
C VAL A 71 -16.30 8.49 12.48
N GLY A 72 -16.72 9.45 13.28
CA GLY A 72 -17.60 10.53 12.85
C GLY A 72 -16.76 11.70 12.33
N VAL A 73 -16.85 12.03 11.04
CA VAL A 73 -16.28 13.26 10.49
C VAL A 73 -17.33 14.35 10.63
N VAL A 74 -17.13 15.29 11.54
CA VAL A 74 -18.15 16.25 11.95
C VAL A 74 -17.74 17.68 11.59
N THR A 75 -18.66 18.41 10.98
CA THR A 75 -18.48 19.83 10.63
C THR A 75 -19.78 20.61 10.80
N ASN A 76 -19.69 21.93 10.90
CA ASN A 76 -20.82 22.84 10.67
C ASN A 76 -20.67 23.70 9.40
N GLY A 77 -19.63 23.46 8.61
CA GLY A 77 -19.38 24.13 7.33
C GLY A 77 -19.00 25.61 7.42
N THR A 78 -18.48 26.05 8.58
CA THR A 78 -18.18 27.47 8.82
C THR A 78 -16.78 27.91 8.36
N ALA A 79 -15.87 26.98 8.05
CA ALA A 79 -14.52 27.27 7.58
C ALA A 79 -14.03 26.28 6.52
N VAL A 80 -14.85 26.00 5.50
CA VAL A 80 -14.55 24.96 4.50
C VAL A 80 -13.42 25.38 3.57
N LEU A 81 -12.25 24.75 3.71
CA LEU A 81 -11.07 25.05 2.91
C LEU A 81 -10.76 26.57 2.90
N GLY A 82 -10.43 27.15 1.74
CA GLY A 82 -10.31 28.60 1.54
C GLY A 82 -11.64 29.28 1.17
N LEU A 83 -12.79 28.59 1.24
CA LEU A 83 -14.10 29.13 0.86
C LEU A 83 -14.81 29.83 2.03
N GLY A 84 -14.38 29.56 3.26
CA GLY A 84 -14.96 30.12 4.47
C GLY A 84 -16.31 29.49 4.82
N ASN A 85 -17.23 30.32 5.32
CA ASN A 85 -18.54 29.85 5.75
C ASN A 85 -19.49 29.66 4.54
N ILE A 86 -19.58 28.44 4.05
CA ILE A 86 -20.48 28.02 2.96
C ILE A 86 -21.64 27.14 3.44
N GLY A 87 -21.69 26.88 4.75
CA GLY A 87 -22.73 26.10 5.39
C GLY A 87 -22.59 24.58 5.24
N PRO A 88 -23.37 23.82 6.01
CA PRO A 88 -23.21 22.36 6.15
C PRO A 88 -23.42 21.62 4.83
N LEU A 89 -24.45 21.95 4.04
CA LEU A 89 -24.73 21.23 2.77
C LEU A 89 -23.60 21.36 1.75
N ALA A 90 -23.01 22.56 1.63
CA ALA A 90 -21.92 22.80 0.69
C ALA A 90 -20.60 22.18 1.17
N SER A 91 -20.46 21.91 2.48
CA SER A 91 -19.31 21.21 3.05
C SER A 91 -19.31 19.70 2.79
N LYS A 92 -20.48 19.10 2.55
CA LYS A 92 -20.67 17.65 2.42
C LYS A 92 -19.69 16.96 1.46
N PRO A 93 -19.41 17.48 0.24
CA PRO A 93 -18.41 16.88 -0.61
C PRO A 93 -17.02 16.79 0.04
N VAL A 94 -16.60 17.77 0.85
CA VAL A 94 -15.31 17.71 1.54
C VAL A 94 -15.31 16.60 2.58
N MET A 95 -16.39 16.48 3.36
CA MET A 95 -16.55 15.47 4.41
C MET A 95 -16.61 14.04 3.86
N GLU A 96 -17.38 13.80 2.80
CA GLU A 96 -17.36 12.51 2.08
C GLU A 96 -15.95 12.18 1.58
N GLY A 97 -15.21 13.21 1.12
CA GLY A 97 -13.82 13.09 0.72
C GLY A 97 -12.93 12.58 1.87
N LYS A 98 -13.06 13.15 3.07
CA LYS A 98 -12.34 12.67 4.26
C LYS A 98 -12.69 11.21 4.58
N GLY A 99 -13.97 10.84 4.44
CA GLY A 99 -14.42 9.44 4.58
C GLY A 99 -13.71 8.47 3.62
N VAL A 100 -13.60 8.83 2.34
CA VAL A 100 -12.85 8.05 1.35
C VAL A 100 -11.38 7.88 1.76
N LEU A 101 -10.74 8.95 2.26
CA LEU A 101 -9.32 8.92 2.65
C LEU A 101 -9.10 8.03 3.88
N PHE A 102 -9.94 8.14 4.91
CA PHE A 102 -9.92 7.23 6.08
C PHE A 102 -10.03 5.76 5.66
N LYS A 103 -11.03 5.45 4.81
CA LYS A 103 -11.25 4.07 4.36
C LYS A 103 -10.10 3.55 3.52
N LYS A 104 -9.62 4.37 2.58
CA LYS A 104 -8.55 3.99 1.64
C LYS A 104 -7.21 3.76 2.33
N PHE A 105 -6.82 4.64 3.25
CA PHE A 105 -5.47 4.64 3.83
C PHE A 105 -5.36 3.88 5.14
N ALA A 106 -6.45 3.77 5.92
CA ALA A 106 -6.43 3.18 7.25
C ALA A 106 -7.51 2.10 7.47
N GLY A 107 -8.36 1.83 6.48
CA GLY A 107 -9.44 0.84 6.60
C GLY A 107 -10.52 1.25 7.61
N ILE A 108 -10.57 2.53 7.99
CA ILE A 108 -11.50 3.08 8.96
C ILE A 108 -12.84 3.39 8.26
N ASP A 109 -13.93 2.99 8.89
CA ASP A 109 -15.28 3.31 8.43
C ASP A 109 -15.66 4.70 8.92
N VAL A 110 -16.38 5.47 8.11
CA VAL A 110 -16.73 6.85 8.41
C VAL A 110 -18.19 7.12 8.13
N PHE A 111 -18.84 7.87 9.03
CA PHE A 111 -19.99 8.70 8.67
C PHE A 111 -19.58 10.16 8.71
N ASP A 112 -19.89 10.88 7.64
CA ASP A 112 -19.86 12.32 7.57
C ASP A 112 -21.15 12.91 8.18
N ILE A 113 -20.98 13.92 9.05
CA ILE A 113 -22.05 14.51 9.85
C ILE A 113 -21.96 16.03 9.72
N GLU A 114 -22.78 16.61 8.85
CA GLU A 114 -22.87 18.06 8.65
C GLU A 114 -23.99 18.66 9.53
N LEU A 115 -23.61 19.42 10.56
CA LEU A 115 -24.54 20.00 11.53
C LEU A 115 -24.87 21.45 11.18
N ASN A 116 -26.16 21.77 11.04
CA ASN A 116 -26.63 23.14 10.85
C ASN A 116 -26.81 23.86 12.21
N GLU A 117 -25.74 23.96 12.99
CA GLU A 117 -25.75 24.62 14.31
C GLU A 117 -24.55 25.57 14.44
N PRO A 118 -24.79 26.90 14.46
CA PRO A 118 -23.74 27.90 14.62
C PRO A 118 -23.34 28.16 16.09
N ASP A 119 -24.15 27.75 17.07
CA ASP A 119 -23.87 27.93 18.49
C ASP A 119 -22.85 26.88 19.00
N PRO A 120 -21.67 27.29 19.50
CA PRO A 120 -20.63 26.34 19.92
C PRO A 120 -21.06 25.43 21.09
N ASP A 121 -21.85 25.92 22.04
CA ASP A 121 -22.30 25.12 23.19
C ASP A 121 -23.28 24.04 22.74
N LYS A 122 -24.26 24.40 21.90
CA LYS A 122 -25.21 23.42 21.34
C LYS A 122 -24.51 22.44 20.41
N LEU A 123 -23.52 22.90 19.65
CA LEU A 123 -22.72 22.03 18.80
C LEU A 123 -21.99 20.97 19.64
N VAL A 124 -21.37 21.37 20.76
CA VAL A 124 -20.77 20.44 21.73
C VAL A 124 -21.81 19.44 22.26
N ASP A 125 -23.00 19.91 22.64
CA ASP A 125 -24.07 19.04 23.15
C ASP A 125 -24.50 17.98 22.14
N ILE A 126 -24.69 18.38 20.87
CA ILE A 126 -25.09 17.47 19.80
C ILE A 126 -23.99 16.43 19.55
N ILE A 127 -22.73 16.87 19.42
CA ILE A 127 -21.61 15.97 19.10
C ILE A 127 -21.36 14.99 20.24
N ALA A 128 -21.38 15.46 21.49
CA ALA A 128 -21.19 14.58 22.65
C ALA A 128 -22.32 13.55 22.77
N ALA A 129 -23.56 13.90 22.42
CA ALA A 129 -24.68 12.96 22.41
C ALA A 129 -24.53 11.83 21.37
N LEU A 130 -23.73 12.04 20.32
CA LEU A 130 -23.43 11.04 19.30
C LEU A 130 -22.34 10.04 19.74
N GLU A 131 -21.70 10.24 20.90
CA GLU A 131 -20.62 9.38 21.39
C GLU A 131 -20.94 7.89 21.30
N PRO A 132 -22.14 7.36 21.65
CA PRO A 132 -22.44 5.93 21.61
C PRO A 132 -22.38 5.26 20.23
N THR A 133 -22.38 6.04 19.14
CA THR A 133 -22.23 5.51 17.77
C THR A 133 -20.76 5.30 17.39
N PHE A 134 -19.89 6.23 17.78
CA PHE A 134 -18.55 6.35 17.21
C PHE A 134 -17.45 5.82 18.12
N GLY A 135 -16.39 5.29 17.51
CA GLY A 135 -15.12 4.98 18.17
C GLY A 135 -14.18 6.17 18.24
N GLY A 136 -14.44 7.25 17.50
CA GLY A 136 -13.70 8.52 17.53
C GLY A 136 -14.42 9.61 16.72
N ILE A 137 -14.10 10.88 17.00
CA ILE A 137 -14.65 12.05 16.31
C ILE A 137 -13.52 12.86 15.67
N ASN A 138 -13.62 13.08 14.37
CA ASN A 138 -12.76 13.97 13.61
C ASN A 138 -13.52 15.27 13.32
N LEU A 139 -13.14 16.37 13.97
CA LEU A 139 -13.71 17.69 13.71
C LEU A 139 -13.03 18.31 12.48
N GLU A 140 -13.84 18.92 11.60
CA GLU A 140 -13.39 19.53 10.34
C GLU A 140 -14.05 20.86 10.07
N ASP A 141 -13.31 21.79 9.46
CA ASP A 141 -13.83 23.00 8.83
C ASP A 141 -14.76 23.84 9.76
N ILE A 142 -14.42 23.92 11.05
CA ILE A 142 -15.08 24.77 12.05
C ILE A 142 -14.25 26.04 12.24
N LYS A 143 -14.88 27.22 12.16
CA LYS A 143 -14.17 28.50 12.26
C LYS A 143 -13.52 28.71 13.64
N ALA A 144 -12.41 29.43 13.65
CA ALA A 144 -11.84 29.98 14.88
C ALA A 144 -12.64 31.22 15.34
N PRO A 145 -12.73 31.50 16.66
CA PRO A 145 -12.15 30.74 17.77
C PRO A 145 -13.01 29.54 18.25
N ASP A 146 -14.22 29.38 17.70
CA ASP A 146 -15.19 28.38 18.15
C ASP A 146 -14.62 26.95 18.11
N CYS A 147 -13.81 26.61 17.11
CA CYS A 147 -13.19 25.30 16.98
C CYS A 147 -12.34 24.88 18.19
N PHE A 148 -11.62 25.80 18.82
CA PHE A 148 -10.83 25.52 20.03
C PHE A 148 -11.72 25.20 21.21
N TYR A 149 -12.78 26.00 21.38
CA TYR A 149 -13.73 25.81 22.47
C TYR A 149 -14.45 24.47 22.33
N VAL A 150 -14.95 24.18 21.13
CA VAL A 150 -15.67 22.94 20.81
C VAL A 150 -14.78 21.72 21.04
N GLU A 151 -13.55 21.72 20.51
CA GLU A 151 -12.63 20.60 20.71
C GLU A 151 -12.30 20.37 22.19
N ARG A 152 -11.92 21.43 22.91
CA ARG A 152 -11.57 21.34 24.34
C ARG A 152 -12.72 20.76 25.16
N LYS A 153 -13.94 21.26 24.95
CA LYS A 153 -15.13 20.78 25.67
C LYS A 153 -15.51 19.35 25.32
N LEU A 154 -15.35 18.95 24.07
CA LEU A 154 -15.60 17.57 23.65
C LEU A 154 -14.56 16.60 24.24
N ARG A 155 -13.28 16.98 24.26
CA ARG A 155 -12.21 16.19 24.89
C ARG A 155 -12.40 16.05 26.41
N GLU A 156 -12.97 17.05 27.07
CA GLU A 156 -13.33 16.97 28.50
C GLU A 156 -14.51 16.04 28.78
N ARG A 157 -15.50 16.00 27.87
CA ARG A 157 -16.78 15.32 28.10
C ARG A 157 -16.83 13.89 27.57
N MET A 158 -16.13 13.61 26.46
CA MET A 158 -16.23 12.34 25.75
C MET A 158 -15.15 11.33 26.22
N SER A 159 -15.45 10.03 26.12
CA SER A 159 -14.50 8.94 26.43
C SER A 159 -13.90 8.28 25.19
N ILE A 160 -13.97 8.96 24.04
CA ILE A 160 -13.43 8.55 22.75
C ILE A 160 -12.50 9.64 22.20
N PRO A 161 -11.53 9.33 21.33
CA PRO A 161 -10.63 10.32 20.78
C PRO A 161 -11.39 11.34 19.94
N VAL A 162 -11.21 12.61 20.29
CA VAL A 162 -11.67 13.78 19.52
C VAL A 162 -10.42 14.48 18.97
N PHE A 163 -10.42 14.77 17.67
CA PHE A 163 -9.28 15.35 16.97
C PHE A 163 -9.77 16.36 15.94
N HIS A 164 -9.26 17.59 15.99
CA HIS A 164 -9.49 18.56 14.93
C HIS A 164 -8.37 18.53 13.88
N ASP A 165 -8.68 18.08 12.66
CA ASP A 165 -7.64 17.85 11.63
C ASP A 165 -6.97 19.15 11.16
N ASP A 166 -7.75 20.22 10.93
CA ASP A 166 -7.17 21.51 10.49
C ASP A 166 -6.18 22.11 11.51
N GLN A 167 -6.30 21.74 12.78
CA GLN A 167 -5.40 22.17 13.84
C GLN A 167 -4.22 21.21 13.94
N HIS A 168 -4.48 20.02 14.47
CA HIS A 168 -3.44 19.08 14.89
C HIS A 168 -2.87 18.30 13.71
N GLY A 169 -3.69 17.98 12.69
CA GLY A 169 -3.23 17.34 11.47
C GLY A 169 -2.24 18.23 10.71
N THR A 170 -2.57 19.52 10.57
CA THR A 170 -1.65 20.52 10.02
C THR A 170 -0.38 20.63 10.87
N ALA A 171 -0.52 20.74 12.20
CA ALA A 171 0.61 20.85 13.12
C ALA A 171 1.60 19.68 12.99
N ILE A 172 1.11 18.44 12.91
CA ILE A 172 1.96 17.25 12.81
C ILE A 172 2.78 17.26 11.52
N VAL A 173 2.15 17.58 10.39
CA VAL A 173 2.83 17.57 9.09
C VAL A 173 3.81 18.74 8.98
N VAL A 174 3.45 19.92 9.51
CA VAL A 174 4.35 21.07 9.62
C VAL A 174 5.54 20.77 10.52
N GLY A 175 5.32 20.18 11.69
CA GLY A 175 6.37 19.78 12.62
C GLY A 175 7.36 18.80 12.00
N ALA A 176 6.84 17.80 11.25
CA ALA A 176 7.69 16.85 10.52
C ALA A 176 8.48 17.53 9.40
N GLY A 177 7.84 18.42 8.65
CA GLY A 177 8.47 19.20 7.59
C GLY A 177 9.57 20.13 8.10
N ILE A 178 9.32 20.90 9.16
CA ILE A 178 10.30 21.80 9.76
C ILE A 178 11.47 20.99 10.32
N LYS A 179 11.20 19.92 11.08
CA LYS A 179 12.26 19.06 11.61
C LYS A 179 13.18 18.55 10.51
N ASN A 180 12.62 17.99 9.44
CA ASN A 180 13.40 17.48 8.32
C ASN A 180 14.09 18.60 7.51
N GLY A 181 13.43 19.74 7.33
CA GLY A 181 14.02 20.91 6.67
C GLY A 181 15.25 21.42 7.41
N LEU A 182 15.17 21.52 8.74
CA LEU A 182 16.29 21.91 9.60
C LEU A 182 17.44 20.90 9.55
N ASP A 183 17.12 19.60 9.53
CA ASP A 183 18.12 18.54 9.33
C ASP A 183 18.84 18.70 7.96
N VAL A 184 18.11 19.07 6.90
CA VAL A 184 18.67 19.28 5.55
C VAL A 184 19.58 20.52 5.49
N VAL A 185 19.23 21.61 6.17
CA VAL A 185 20.05 22.84 6.20
C VAL A 185 21.10 22.85 7.32
N GLY A 186 21.15 21.82 8.16
CA GLY A 186 22.10 21.70 9.26
C GLY A 186 21.88 22.69 10.40
N LYS A 187 20.62 23.07 10.68
CA LYS A 187 20.26 24.01 11.75
C LYS A 187 19.60 23.31 12.93
N ASP A 188 19.80 23.87 14.12
CA ASP A 188 19.25 23.37 15.39
C ASP A 188 17.92 24.05 15.70
N LEU A 189 16.85 23.28 15.94
CA LEU A 189 15.52 23.77 16.28
C LEU A 189 15.53 24.74 17.47
N THR A 190 16.46 24.57 18.41
CA THR A 190 16.56 25.42 19.61
C THR A 190 17.19 26.79 19.35
N LYS A 191 17.79 27.02 18.18
CA LYS A 191 18.55 28.24 17.85
C LYS A 191 17.93 29.06 16.74
N VAL A 192 16.97 28.49 16.02
CA VAL A 192 16.37 29.14 14.85
C VAL A 192 15.31 30.16 15.24
N LYS A 193 15.27 31.28 14.52
CA LYS A 193 14.17 32.25 14.62
C LYS A 193 13.04 31.85 13.67
N LEU A 194 11.83 31.68 14.20
CA LEU A 194 10.62 31.41 13.43
C LEU A 194 9.68 32.62 13.44
N VAL A 195 9.24 33.01 12.25
CA VAL A 195 8.27 34.10 12.05
C VAL A 195 7.03 33.54 11.38
N THR A 196 5.88 33.71 12.05
CA THR A 196 4.59 33.22 11.57
C THR A 196 3.76 34.35 10.99
N SER A 197 3.11 34.08 9.87
CA SER A 197 2.02 34.90 9.33
C SER A 197 0.70 34.16 9.52
N GLY A 198 -0.13 34.68 10.42
CA GLY A 198 -1.38 34.05 10.87
C GLY A 198 -1.32 33.70 12.35
N ALA A 199 -2.43 33.94 13.06
CA ALA A 199 -2.61 33.57 14.45
C ALA A 199 -3.99 32.92 14.68
N GLY A 200 -4.43 32.14 13.69
CA GLY A 200 -5.64 31.31 13.76
C GLY A 200 -5.35 29.90 14.28
N ALA A 201 -6.35 29.02 14.21
CA ALA A 201 -6.28 27.69 14.82
C ALA A 201 -5.14 26.80 14.34
N ALA A 202 -4.96 26.68 13.03
CA ALA A 202 -3.84 25.94 12.48
C ALA A 202 -2.48 26.51 12.91
N ALA A 203 -2.35 27.85 12.91
CA ALA A 203 -1.09 28.52 13.24
C ALA A 203 -0.68 28.29 14.70
N LEU A 204 -1.58 28.54 15.64
CA LEU A 204 -1.30 28.36 17.07
C LEU A 204 -1.03 26.90 17.41
N ALA A 205 -1.81 25.96 16.86
CA ALA A 205 -1.57 24.52 17.05
C ALA A 205 -0.19 24.07 16.52
N CYS A 206 0.25 24.58 15.37
CA CYS A 206 1.60 24.34 14.85
C CYS A 206 2.67 24.85 15.82
N LEU A 207 2.51 26.08 16.34
CA LEU A 207 3.47 26.69 17.24
C LEU A 207 3.58 25.94 18.56
N ASP A 208 2.45 25.55 19.17
CA ASP A 208 2.45 24.74 20.37
C ASP A 208 3.15 23.40 20.16
N LEU A 209 2.95 22.75 19.00
CA LEU A 209 3.61 21.47 18.70
C LEU A 209 5.11 21.64 18.47
N LEU A 210 5.54 22.75 17.88
CA LEU A 210 6.97 23.07 17.78
C LEU A 210 7.59 23.31 19.15
N VAL A 211 6.88 23.94 20.08
CA VAL A 211 7.33 24.10 21.47
C VAL A 211 7.47 22.74 22.15
N ASP A 212 6.52 21.83 21.98
CA ASP A 212 6.60 20.46 22.52
C ASP A 212 7.73 19.62 21.90
N LEU A 213 8.12 19.94 20.66
CA LEU A 213 9.29 19.37 19.99
C LEU A 213 10.62 19.99 20.48
N GLY A 214 10.56 21.04 21.32
CA GLY A 214 11.71 21.67 21.95
C GLY A 214 12.05 23.07 21.44
N MET A 215 11.20 23.70 20.63
CA MET A 215 11.43 25.08 20.18
C MET A 215 11.21 26.08 21.32
N PRO A 216 12.19 26.95 21.65
CA PRO A 216 12.02 27.96 22.69
C PRO A 216 10.96 29.02 22.30
N LEU A 217 10.15 29.46 23.26
CA LEU A 217 9.10 30.44 23.04
C LEU A 217 9.65 31.80 22.58
N GLU A 218 10.80 32.20 23.10
CA GLU A 218 11.53 33.43 22.73
C GLU A 218 11.97 33.46 21.26
N ASN A 219 12.04 32.31 20.60
CA ASN A 219 12.41 32.19 19.19
C ASN A 219 11.21 32.29 18.24
N ILE A 220 9.98 32.33 18.78
CA ILE A 220 8.74 32.33 18.02
C ILE A 220 8.16 33.75 17.98
N TRP A 221 7.98 34.26 16.76
CA TRP A 221 7.45 35.60 16.50
C TRP A 221 6.16 35.49 15.68
N VAL A 222 5.04 35.88 16.29
CA VAL A 222 3.72 35.75 15.66
C VAL A 222 3.27 37.09 15.08
N THR A 223 2.70 37.06 13.88
CA THR A 223 2.02 38.20 13.26
C THR A 223 0.62 37.82 12.81
N ASP A 224 -0.34 38.72 12.95
CA ASP A 224 -1.69 38.58 12.40
C ASP A 224 -2.09 39.83 11.60
N ILE A 225 -3.39 40.01 11.33
CA ILE A 225 -3.88 41.12 10.51
C ILE A 225 -3.58 42.51 11.09
N GLU A 226 -3.34 42.62 12.41
CA GLU A 226 -2.96 43.88 13.08
C GLU A 226 -1.43 44.01 13.25
N GLY A 227 -0.66 43.04 12.76
CA GLY A 227 0.79 43.03 12.85
C GLY A 227 1.32 42.12 13.96
N VAL A 228 2.48 42.49 14.52
CA VAL A 228 3.21 41.69 15.51
C VAL A 228 2.38 41.48 16.79
N VAL A 229 2.44 40.28 17.36
CA VAL A 229 1.91 39.97 18.69
C VAL A 229 2.96 40.37 19.73
N TYR A 230 2.74 41.51 20.40
CA TYR A 230 3.67 42.10 21.37
C TYR A 230 3.05 42.29 22.75
N LYS A 231 3.89 42.33 23.80
CA LYS A 231 3.44 42.58 25.18
C LYS A 231 2.77 43.96 25.29
N GLY A 232 1.53 43.99 25.79
CA GLY A 232 0.74 45.22 25.93
C GLY A 232 -0.22 45.50 24.77
N ARG A 233 -0.19 44.70 23.70
CA ARG A 233 -1.23 44.72 22.66
C ARG A 233 -2.58 44.26 23.25
N THR A 234 -3.66 44.97 22.93
CA THR A 234 -5.02 44.62 23.36
C THR A 234 -5.93 44.16 22.21
N THR A 235 -5.67 44.62 20.99
CA THR A 235 -6.50 44.34 19.81
C THR A 235 -6.33 42.90 19.32
N LEU A 236 -7.45 42.17 19.15
CA LEU A 236 -7.52 40.79 18.68
C LEU A 236 -6.60 39.83 19.45
N MET A 237 -6.52 40.02 20.77
CA MET A 237 -5.76 39.15 21.67
C MET A 237 -6.71 38.23 22.44
N ASP A 238 -6.37 36.95 22.48
CA ASP A 238 -6.99 35.90 23.30
C ASP A 238 -5.92 35.22 24.16
N GLU A 239 -6.34 34.34 25.06
CA GLU A 239 -5.43 33.67 26.01
C GLU A 239 -4.37 32.80 25.31
N ASP A 240 -4.75 32.11 24.24
CA ASP A 240 -3.87 31.20 23.49
C ASP A 240 -2.79 32.01 22.73
N LYS A 241 -3.19 33.12 22.10
CA LYS A 241 -2.28 34.04 21.39
C LYS A 241 -1.38 34.82 22.34
N ALA A 242 -1.88 35.21 23.51
CA ALA A 242 -1.13 36.03 24.48
C ALA A 242 0.18 35.39 24.94
N ARG A 243 0.25 34.05 24.97
CA ARG A 243 1.47 33.30 25.30
C ARG A 243 2.64 33.59 24.35
N PHE A 244 2.37 33.94 23.11
CA PHE A 244 3.39 34.23 22.09
C PHE A 244 3.76 35.72 21.99
N ALA A 245 3.27 36.55 22.92
CA ALA A 245 3.55 37.98 22.92
C ALA A 245 5.01 38.28 23.30
N GLN A 246 5.75 38.90 22.37
CA GLN A 246 7.15 39.27 22.56
C GLN A 246 7.30 40.70 23.06
N GLU A 247 8.41 40.97 23.78
CA GLU A 247 8.79 42.32 24.16
C GLU A 247 9.60 42.96 23.03
N THR A 248 8.97 43.87 22.27
CA THR A 248 9.56 44.43 21.04
C THR A 248 8.90 45.74 20.62
N GLU A 249 9.64 46.56 19.89
CA GLU A 249 9.12 47.76 19.21
C GLU A 249 8.67 47.52 17.76
N LEU A 250 8.90 46.32 17.23
CA LEU A 250 8.46 45.95 15.88
C LEU A 250 6.95 45.80 15.83
N ARG A 251 6.33 46.19 14.72
CA ARG A 251 4.86 46.21 14.54
C ARG A 251 4.40 45.48 13.30
N THR A 252 5.25 45.30 12.29
CA THR A 252 4.85 44.68 11.02
C THR A 252 5.61 43.38 10.74
N LEU A 253 5.03 42.53 9.87
CA LEU A 253 5.71 41.34 9.35
C LEU A 253 7.05 41.69 8.67
N ALA A 254 7.07 42.80 7.92
CA ALA A 254 8.25 43.27 7.19
C ALA A 254 9.44 43.63 8.09
N GLU A 255 9.15 44.05 9.32
CA GLU A 255 10.15 44.41 10.34
C GLU A 255 10.66 43.17 11.09
N VAL A 256 9.76 42.27 11.50
CA VAL A 256 10.13 41.12 12.33
C VAL A 256 10.78 39.97 11.57
N ILE A 257 10.58 39.89 10.24
CA ILE A 257 11.09 38.80 9.41
C ILE A 257 12.61 38.81 9.19
N GLU A 258 13.28 39.92 9.51
CA GLU A 258 14.73 40.04 9.36
C GLU A 258 15.46 38.95 10.17
N GLY A 259 16.37 38.23 9.50
CA GLY A 259 17.12 37.12 10.08
C GLY A 259 16.29 35.88 10.43
N ALA A 260 15.04 35.76 9.96
CA ALA A 260 14.23 34.55 10.21
C ALA A 260 14.83 33.34 9.48
N ASP A 261 14.98 32.22 10.18
CA ASP A 261 15.39 30.93 9.62
C ASP A 261 14.19 30.16 9.06
N VAL A 262 13.01 30.38 9.66
CA VAL A 262 11.76 29.73 9.28
C VAL A 262 10.67 30.78 9.13
N PHE A 263 10.02 30.81 7.98
CA PHE A 263 8.74 31.48 7.79
C PHE A 263 7.62 30.44 7.76
N LEU A 264 6.60 30.61 8.61
CA LEU A 264 5.41 29.77 8.63
C LEU A 264 4.17 30.60 8.28
N GLY A 265 3.68 30.47 7.07
CA GLY A 265 2.45 31.09 6.57
C GLY A 265 1.27 30.15 6.71
N LEU A 266 0.28 30.57 7.49
CA LEU A 266 -1.04 29.95 7.66
C LEU A 266 -2.09 31.08 7.69
N SER A 267 -2.07 31.95 6.69
CA SER A 267 -2.89 33.16 6.65
C SER A 267 -3.60 33.36 5.31
N ALA A 268 -3.12 34.28 4.48
CA ALA A 268 -3.78 34.73 3.27
C ALA A 268 -2.82 34.82 2.09
N ALA A 269 -3.39 34.73 0.89
CA ALA A 269 -2.64 34.77 -0.36
C ALA A 269 -1.83 36.06 -0.52
N GLY A 270 -0.55 35.93 -0.92
CA GLY A 270 0.29 37.06 -1.27
C GLY A 270 0.77 37.94 -0.10
N VAL A 271 0.66 37.48 1.14
CA VAL A 271 1.10 38.25 2.33
C VAL A 271 2.63 38.40 2.40
N LEU A 272 3.39 37.36 2.04
CA LEU A 272 4.85 37.39 2.04
C LEU A 272 5.36 37.98 0.71
N LYS A 273 6.27 38.96 0.78
CA LYS A 273 6.82 39.68 -0.40
C LYS A 273 8.28 39.33 -0.63
N GLN A 274 8.75 39.44 -1.87
CA GLN A 274 10.14 39.13 -2.24
C GLN A 274 11.16 39.97 -1.43
N GLU A 275 10.86 41.25 -1.17
CA GLU A 275 11.72 42.10 -0.33
C GLU A 275 11.85 41.61 1.13
N MET A 276 10.87 40.84 1.62
CA MET A 276 10.89 40.26 2.95
C MET A 276 11.71 38.97 2.97
N VAL A 277 11.55 38.12 1.95
CA VAL A 277 12.34 36.87 1.79
C VAL A 277 13.83 37.18 1.67
N LEU A 278 14.20 38.27 0.98
CA LEU A 278 15.60 38.73 0.91
C LEU A 278 16.24 39.01 2.28
N LYS A 279 15.46 39.41 3.28
CA LYS A 279 15.95 39.72 4.63
C LYS A 279 16.06 38.51 5.56
N MET A 280 15.58 37.34 5.14
CA MET A 280 15.66 36.11 5.93
C MET A 280 17.10 35.61 6.06
N ALA A 281 17.39 34.72 7.01
CA ALA A 281 18.70 34.10 7.18
C ALA A 281 19.08 33.18 5.99
N ASP A 282 20.35 32.80 5.84
CA ASP A 282 20.85 31.86 4.81
C ASP A 282 20.16 30.49 4.89
N ASN A 283 19.88 29.85 3.76
CA ASN A 283 19.12 28.59 3.64
C ASN A 283 17.82 28.59 4.48
N PRO A 284 16.88 29.52 4.26
CA PRO A 284 15.67 29.64 5.05
C PRO A 284 14.65 28.56 4.66
N LEU A 285 13.82 28.17 5.62
CA LEU A 285 12.63 27.35 5.36
C LEU A 285 11.44 28.28 5.14
N VAL A 286 10.77 28.18 3.99
CA VAL A 286 9.59 28.98 3.66
C VAL A 286 8.39 28.05 3.49
N PHE A 287 7.56 27.97 4.53
CA PHE A 287 6.32 27.20 4.54
C PHE A 287 5.18 28.16 4.22
N ALA A 288 4.71 28.18 2.98
CA ALA A 288 3.61 29.04 2.53
C ALA A 288 2.37 28.18 2.26
N LEU A 289 1.53 28.02 3.29
CA LEU A 289 0.52 26.96 3.36
C LEU A 289 -0.91 27.46 3.09
N ALA A 290 -1.12 28.75 2.82
CA ALA A 290 -2.44 29.24 2.42
C ALA A 290 -2.96 28.55 1.14
N ASN A 291 -4.24 28.18 1.15
CA ASN A 291 -4.92 27.54 0.03
C ASN A 291 -6.09 28.42 -0.48
N PRO A 292 -6.38 28.42 -1.80
CA PRO A 292 -5.66 27.73 -2.87
C PRO A 292 -4.40 28.48 -3.35
N THR A 293 -4.21 29.74 -2.94
CA THR A 293 -3.04 30.56 -3.32
C THR A 293 -2.18 30.81 -2.08
N PRO A 294 -0.88 30.45 -2.10
CA PRO A 294 0.01 30.58 -0.96
C PRO A 294 0.33 32.05 -0.64
N GLU A 295 0.92 32.28 0.54
CA GLU A 295 1.42 33.57 1.01
C GLU A 295 2.45 34.16 0.02
N ILE A 296 3.22 33.31 -0.64
CA ILE A 296 4.09 33.65 -1.76
C ILE A 296 4.24 32.42 -2.67
N LEU A 297 4.35 32.64 -3.97
CA LEU A 297 4.59 31.56 -4.93
C LEU A 297 6.05 31.06 -4.84
N PRO A 298 6.31 29.74 -4.92
CA PRO A 298 7.67 29.20 -4.84
C PRO A 298 8.64 29.80 -5.85
N GLU A 299 8.18 30.12 -7.05
CA GLU A 299 8.98 30.73 -8.11
C GLU A 299 9.51 32.11 -7.68
N LEU A 300 8.65 32.92 -7.05
CA LEU A 300 9.04 34.25 -6.57
C LEU A 300 10.02 34.18 -5.41
N VAL A 301 9.92 33.15 -4.56
CA VAL A 301 10.92 32.89 -3.50
C VAL A 301 12.26 32.55 -4.13
N LYS A 302 12.30 31.61 -5.09
CA LYS A 302 13.54 31.16 -5.73
C LYS A 302 14.25 32.24 -6.55
N GLU A 303 13.52 33.21 -7.09
CA GLU A 303 14.11 34.37 -7.79
C GLU A 303 15.03 35.20 -6.88
N VAL A 304 14.69 35.33 -5.60
CA VAL A 304 15.43 36.17 -4.65
C VAL A 304 16.25 35.39 -3.64
N ARG A 305 15.86 34.15 -3.33
CA ARG A 305 16.50 33.23 -2.38
C ARG A 305 16.54 31.81 -2.96
N PRO A 306 17.45 31.54 -3.91
CA PRO A 306 17.52 30.24 -4.58
C PRO A 306 17.86 29.09 -3.61
N ASP A 307 18.52 29.43 -2.51
CA ASP A 307 18.89 28.57 -1.37
C ASP A 307 17.72 28.22 -0.44
N ALA A 308 16.57 28.89 -0.56
CA ALA A 308 15.41 28.62 0.30
C ALA A 308 14.82 27.22 0.04
N ILE A 309 14.46 26.51 1.10
CA ILE A 309 13.67 25.29 1.01
C ILE A 309 12.20 25.64 1.20
N ILE A 310 11.35 25.21 0.28
CA ILE A 310 9.97 25.69 0.17
C ILE A 310 9.01 24.53 0.38
N ALA A 311 7.95 24.76 1.15
CA ALA A 311 6.83 23.85 1.34
C ALA A 311 5.51 24.60 1.14
N THR A 312 4.53 23.94 0.51
CA THR A 312 3.20 24.54 0.26
C THR A 312 2.08 23.54 0.55
N GLY A 313 0.83 24.00 0.61
CA GLY A 313 -0.34 23.10 0.68
C GLY A 313 -0.69 22.41 -0.66
N ARG A 314 -0.07 22.82 -1.78
CA ARG A 314 -0.49 22.40 -3.12
C ARG A 314 0.21 21.14 -3.59
N THR A 315 -0.53 20.32 -4.34
CA THR A 315 -0.05 19.03 -4.89
C THR A 315 0.95 19.17 -6.04
N ASP A 316 0.95 20.32 -6.73
CA ASP A 316 1.79 20.57 -7.90
C ASP A 316 3.20 21.07 -7.55
N TYR A 317 3.48 21.31 -6.26
CA TYR A 317 4.80 21.67 -5.76
C TYR A 317 5.47 20.55 -4.94
N PRO A 318 6.81 20.56 -4.85
CA PRO A 318 7.56 19.78 -3.88
C PRO A 318 7.14 20.07 -2.43
N ASN A 319 7.48 19.16 -1.51
CA ASN A 319 7.21 19.31 -0.07
C ASN A 319 5.76 19.71 0.28
N GLN A 320 4.79 19.02 -0.31
CA GLN A 320 3.39 19.26 0.01
C GLN A 320 3.09 18.94 1.48
N VAL A 321 2.66 19.94 2.24
CA VAL A 321 2.06 19.77 3.56
C VAL A 321 0.59 19.42 3.37
N ASN A 322 0.22 18.17 3.69
CA ASN A 322 -1.15 17.68 3.53
C ASN A 322 -1.54 16.79 4.71
N ASN A 323 -2.65 17.13 5.36
CA ASN A 323 -3.14 16.50 6.59
C ASN A 323 -3.46 15.01 6.40
N VAL A 324 -3.67 14.54 5.16
CA VAL A 324 -3.82 13.11 4.82
C VAL A 324 -2.65 12.24 5.28
N LEU A 325 -1.47 12.84 5.49
CA LEU A 325 -0.29 12.17 6.02
C LEU A 325 -0.40 11.86 7.52
N CYS A 326 -1.44 12.36 8.19
CA CYS A 326 -1.62 12.27 9.63
C CYS A 326 -2.94 11.58 10.01
N PHE A 327 -4.09 12.20 9.71
CA PHE A 327 -5.35 11.82 10.35
C PHE A 327 -5.76 10.34 10.16
N PRO A 328 -5.57 9.68 9.00
CA PRO A 328 -5.98 8.28 8.89
C PRO A 328 -5.21 7.39 9.86
N PHE A 329 -3.92 7.68 10.05
CA PHE A 329 -3.00 6.83 10.78
C PHE A 329 -3.01 7.11 12.29
N ILE A 330 -3.23 8.37 12.69
CA ILE A 330 -3.39 8.72 14.11
C ILE A 330 -4.64 8.04 14.68
N PHE A 331 -5.76 8.06 13.94
CA PHE A 331 -6.97 7.34 14.34
C PHE A 331 -6.78 5.84 14.29
N ARG A 332 -6.06 5.28 13.30
CA ARG A 332 -5.80 3.83 13.27
C ARG A 332 -5.11 3.36 14.55
N GLY A 333 -4.01 4.03 14.93
CA GLY A 333 -3.29 3.73 16.17
C GLY A 333 -4.16 3.92 17.41
N ALA A 334 -4.89 5.04 17.50
CA ALA A 334 -5.77 5.34 18.62
C ALA A 334 -6.91 4.32 18.79
N LEU A 335 -7.59 3.95 17.70
CA LEU A 335 -8.69 2.99 17.71
C LEU A 335 -8.21 1.58 18.06
N ASP A 336 -7.04 1.16 17.56
CA ASP A 336 -6.49 -0.18 17.77
C ASP A 336 -6.14 -0.47 19.23
N VAL A 337 -5.77 0.55 19.99
CA VAL A 337 -5.54 0.44 21.45
C VAL A 337 -6.72 0.89 22.30
N GLY A 338 -7.83 1.32 21.68
CA GLY A 338 -8.97 1.90 22.37
C GLY A 338 -8.59 3.11 23.22
N ALA A 339 -7.82 4.05 22.66
CA ALA A 339 -7.42 5.27 23.35
C ALA A 339 -8.65 6.10 23.73
N ARG A 340 -8.67 6.69 24.94
CA ARG A 340 -9.77 7.57 25.40
C ARG A 340 -9.69 9.00 24.89
N THR A 341 -8.50 9.44 24.46
CA THR A 341 -8.22 10.76 23.89
C THR A 341 -7.01 10.64 22.98
N ILE A 342 -6.77 11.64 22.11
CA ILE A 342 -5.45 11.83 21.48
C ILE A 342 -4.63 12.75 22.38
N THR A 343 -3.40 12.38 22.73
CA THR A 343 -2.52 13.17 23.60
C THR A 343 -1.41 13.87 22.82
N ARG A 344 -0.72 14.83 23.45
CA ARG A 344 0.43 15.50 22.83
C ARG A 344 1.60 14.55 22.57
N GLU A 345 1.79 13.53 23.42
CA GLU A 345 2.79 12.48 23.19
C GLU A 345 2.48 11.69 21.91
N MET A 346 1.20 11.42 21.62
CA MET A 346 0.78 10.76 20.38
C MET A 346 1.05 11.63 19.15
N GLU A 347 0.79 12.93 19.23
CA GLU A 347 1.07 13.88 18.13
C GLU A 347 2.58 14.01 17.87
N VAL A 348 3.39 14.12 18.93
CA VAL A 348 4.86 14.13 18.83
C VAL A 348 5.39 12.81 18.25
N ALA A 349 4.80 11.67 18.63
CA ALA A 349 5.16 10.37 18.05
C ALA A 349 4.81 10.31 16.55
N ALA A 350 3.67 10.87 16.14
CA ALA A 350 3.29 10.98 14.74
C ALA A 350 4.26 11.88 13.94
N VAL A 351 4.65 13.04 14.49
CA VAL A 351 5.67 13.92 13.88
C VAL A 351 6.96 13.16 13.59
N LYS A 352 7.49 12.47 14.61
CA LYS A 352 8.74 11.70 14.50
C LYS A 352 8.60 10.59 13.46
N ALA A 353 7.49 9.84 13.48
CA ALA A 353 7.25 8.76 12.53
C ALA A 353 7.16 9.26 11.08
N VAL A 354 6.46 10.38 10.82
CA VAL A 354 6.38 11.00 9.48
C VAL A 354 7.77 11.48 9.04
N ALA A 355 8.49 12.17 9.93
CA ALA A 355 9.81 12.71 9.63
C ALA A 355 10.82 11.60 9.30
N ASP A 356 10.87 10.54 10.11
CA ASP A 356 11.78 9.41 9.93
C ASP A 356 11.42 8.56 8.70
N LEU A 357 10.13 8.53 8.30
CA LEU A 357 9.72 7.83 7.08
C LEU A 357 10.24 8.55 5.82
N ALA A 358 10.27 9.88 5.79
CA ALA A 358 10.80 10.64 4.65
C ALA A 358 12.28 10.31 4.36
N LYS A 359 13.03 9.96 5.41
CA LYS A 359 14.45 9.59 5.35
C LYS A 359 14.69 8.15 4.88
N GLN A 360 13.63 7.33 4.85
CA GLN A 360 13.70 5.93 4.41
C GLN A 360 13.37 5.79 2.92
N GLU A 361 14.04 4.87 2.24
CA GLU A 361 13.82 4.56 0.82
C GLU A 361 12.40 4.18 0.43
N GLN A 362 11.94 4.75 -0.68
CA GLN A 362 10.55 4.66 -1.10
C GLN A 362 10.11 3.26 -1.53
N SER A 363 8.82 2.98 -1.31
CA SER A 363 8.13 1.81 -1.84
C SER A 363 7.74 1.99 -3.31
N ASP A 364 7.78 0.93 -4.11
CA ASP A 364 7.45 0.91 -5.55
C ASP A 364 6.07 1.52 -5.88
N VAL A 365 5.13 1.42 -4.93
CA VAL A 365 3.78 1.97 -5.06
C VAL A 365 3.81 3.49 -5.24
N VAL A 366 4.72 4.20 -4.56
CA VAL A 366 4.85 5.66 -4.62
C VAL A 366 5.33 6.12 -5.99
N ALA A 367 6.37 5.46 -6.53
CA ALA A 367 6.92 5.80 -7.84
C ALA A 367 5.88 5.62 -8.96
N SER A 368 5.08 4.56 -8.89
CA SER A 368 4.04 4.27 -9.87
C SER A 368 2.84 5.23 -9.81
N ALA A 369 2.44 5.69 -8.61
CA ALA A 369 1.26 6.54 -8.43
C ALA A 369 1.49 7.99 -8.88
N TYR A 370 2.72 8.49 -8.77
CA TYR A 370 3.04 9.88 -9.07
C TYR A 370 3.82 10.09 -10.38
N GLY A 371 4.31 9.02 -11.03
CA GLY A 371 5.06 9.11 -12.28
C GLY A 371 6.41 9.83 -12.17
N ILE A 372 6.86 10.13 -10.95
CA ILE A 372 8.10 10.85 -10.66
C ILE A 372 9.17 9.81 -10.29
N GLN A 373 10.24 9.74 -11.07
CA GLN A 373 11.46 8.99 -10.74
C GLN A 373 12.34 9.86 -9.81
N ASN A 374 13.01 9.25 -8.83
CA ASN A 374 14.13 9.83 -8.06
C ASN A 374 13.78 10.85 -6.96
N LEU A 375 12.69 10.65 -6.22
CA LEU A 375 12.47 11.38 -4.96
C LEU A 375 13.39 10.82 -3.87
N SER A 376 14.43 11.56 -3.52
CA SER A 376 15.37 11.25 -2.42
C SER A 376 15.27 12.33 -1.34
N PHE A 377 15.50 11.95 -0.08
CA PHE A 377 15.47 12.89 1.04
C PHE A 377 16.41 14.08 0.80
N GLY A 378 15.88 15.30 0.89
CA GLY A 378 16.62 16.51 0.56
C GLY A 378 15.72 17.73 0.37
N PRO A 379 16.23 18.83 -0.22
CA PRO A 379 15.51 20.10 -0.33
C PRO A 379 14.13 20.02 -0.99
N GLU A 380 13.94 19.10 -1.93
CA GLU A 380 12.67 18.93 -2.67
C GLU A 380 11.81 17.75 -2.14
N TYR A 381 12.26 17.09 -1.06
CA TYR A 381 11.55 15.96 -0.44
C TYR A 381 11.83 15.86 1.07
N LEU A 382 11.09 16.66 1.85
CA LEU A 382 11.12 16.68 3.30
C LEU A 382 10.06 15.79 3.95
N ILE A 383 8.97 15.50 3.23
CA ILE A 383 7.76 14.86 3.77
C ILE A 383 7.33 13.74 2.81
N PRO A 384 6.90 12.56 3.31
CA PRO A 384 6.44 11.47 2.46
C PRO A 384 5.20 11.85 1.63
N LYS A 385 4.96 11.13 0.54
CA LYS A 385 3.77 11.35 -0.30
C LYS A 385 2.54 10.59 0.26
N PRO A 386 1.32 11.13 0.10
CA PRO A 386 0.07 10.52 0.59
C PRO A 386 -0.16 9.04 0.25
N PHE A 387 0.23 8.59 -0.94
CA PHE A 387 0.06 7.18 -1.35
C PHE A 387 1.21 6.27 -0.92
N ASP A 388 2.06 6.69 0.02
CA ASP A 388 3.10 5.82 0.55
C ASP A 388 2.52 4.72 1.46
N PRO A 389 2.55 3.43 1.03
CA PRO A 389 2.02 2.31 1.81
C PRO A 389 2.65 2.16 3.19
N ARG A 390 3.84 2.73 3.40
CA ARG A 390 4.58 2.63 4.67
C ARG A 390 4.01 3.55 5.76
N LEU A 391 3.19 4.54 5.41
CA LEU A 391 2.63 5.51 6.36
C LEU A 391 1.86 4.81 7.50
N ILE A 392 0.92 3.92 7.17
CA ILE A 392 0.15 3.19 8.19
C ILE A 392 1.04 2.28 9.05
N VAL A 393 2.06 1.67 8.45
CA VAL A 393 2.96 0.72 9.14
C VAL A 393 3.92 1.45 10.09
N LYS A 394 4.20 2.74 9.88
CA LYS A 394 5.07 3.52 10.76
C LYS A 394 4.32 4.39 11.76
N ILE A 395 3.30 5.11 11.30
CA ILE A 395 2.62 6.12 12.12
C ILE A 395 1.66 5.45 13.11
N ALA A 396 0.81 4.51 12.66
CA ALA A 396 -0.17 3.90 13.56
C ALA A 396 0.49 3.14 14.73
N PRO A 397 1.57 2.33 14.54
CA PRO A 397 2.30 1.75 15.66
C PRO A 397 2.96 2.76 16.60
N ALA A 398 3.54 3.85 16.08
CA ALA A 398 4.13 4.89 16.91
C ALA A 398 3.07 5.58 17.80
N VAL A 399 1.91 5.89 17.22
CA VAL A 399 0.77 6.48 17.92
C VAL A 399 0.18 5.52 18.94
N ALA A 400 0.00 4.25 18.57
CA ALA A 400 -0.48 3.20 19.48
C ALA A 400 0.46 3.02 20.67
N GLN A 401 1.78 3.02 20.44
CA GLN A 401 2.77 2.95 21.52
C GLN A 401 2.67 4.16 22.46
N ALA A 402 2.63 5.38 21.91
CA ALA A 402 2.50 6.59 22.72
C ALA A 402 1.19 6.63 23.53
N ALA A 403 0.09 6.12 22.98
CA ALA A 403 -1.19 6.00 23.68
C ALA A 403 -1.13 4.99 24.84
N MET A 404 -0.37 3.90 24.70
CA MET A 404 -0.12 2.94 25.78
C MET A 404 0.78 3.55 26.85
N ASP A 405 1.87 4.20 26.44
CA ASP A 405 2.86 4.80 27.35
C ASP A 405 2.26 5.94 28.19
N SER A 406 1.34 6.72 27.60
CA SER A 406 0.61 7.80 28.29
C SER A 406 -0.59 7.31 29.14
N GLY A 407 -0.91 6.01 29.12
CA GLY A 407 -1.99 5.44 29.94
C GLY A 407 -3.41 5.75 29.46
N VAL A 408 -3.58 6.23 28.23
CA VAL A 408 -4.92 6.50 27.65
C VAL A 408 -5.51 5.29 26.93
N ALA A 409 -4.69 4.27 26.62
CA ALA A 409 -5.13 3.02 26.01
C ALA A 409 -5.98 2.16 26.96
N THR A 410 -7.14 1.70 26.50
CA THR A 410 -8.00 0.74 27.24
C THR A 410 -7.80 -0.71 26.81
N ARG A 411 -7.16 -0.92 25.65
CA ARG A 411 -6.87 -2.23 25.06
C ARG A 411 -5.42 -2.26 24.55
N PRO A 412 -4.42 -2.31 25.44
CA PRO A 412 -3.02 -2.31 25.04
C PRO A 412 -2.68 -3.52 24.16
N ILE A 413 -1.78 -3.30 23.19
CA ILE A 413 -1.30 -4.33 22.26
C ILE A 413 -0.09 -5.02 22.92
N ALA A 414 -0.20 -6.34 23.12
CA ALA A 414 0.86 -7.12 23.77
C ALA A 414 2.09 -7.36 22.87
N ASP A 415 1.88 -7.52 21.56
CA ASP A 415 2.94 -7.76 20.58
C ASP A 415 2.87 -6.71 19.47
N MET A 416 3.69 -5.67 19.61
CA MET A 416 3.78 -4.58 18.64
C MET A 416 4.38 -5.01 17.29
N ALA A 417 5.20 -6.05 17.27
CA ALA A 417 5.76 -6.57 16.02
C ALA A 417 4.68 -7.30 15.21
N ALA A 418 3.86 -8.13 15.87
CA ALA A 418 2.71 -8.78 15.25
C ALA A 418 1.67 -7.74 14.76
N TYR A 419 1.46 -6.67 15.53
CA TYR A 419 0.58 -5.57 15.12
C TYR A 419 1.09 -4.86 13.86
N ALA A 420 2.37 -4.47 13.81
CA ALA A 420 2.97 -3.86 12.63
C ALA A 420 2.89 -4.79 11.39
N GLU A 421 3.10 -6.10 11.58
CA GLU A 421 2.95 -7.09 10.51
C GLU A 421 1.49 -7.16 10.00
N SER A 422 0.50 -7.07 10.89
CA SER A 422 -0.91 -7.06 10.50
C SER A 422 -1.28 -5.85 9.64
N LEU A 423 -0.75 -4.66 9.97
CA LEU A 423 -0.92 -3.46 9.16
C LEU A 423 -0.21 -3.58 7.82
N GLN A 424 0.97 -4.21 7.78
CA GLN A 424 1.66 -4.50 6.53
C GLN A 424 0.80 -5.41 5.63
N GLN A 425 0.14 -6.43 6.19
CA GLN A 425 -0.76 -7.30 5.43
C GLN A 425 -2.00 -6.56 4.90
N PHE A 426 -2.54 -5.60 5.66
CA PHE A 426 -3.65 -4.74 5.21
C PHE A 426 -3.27 -3.97 3.94
N VAL A 427 -2.03 -3.47 3.87
CA VAL A 427 -1.53 -2.68 2.73
C VAL A 427 -1.22 -3.55 1.52
N TYR A 428 -0.62 -4.72 1.74
CA TYR A 428 -0.33 -5.67 0.68
C TYR A 428 -1.42 -6.74 0.65
N HIS A 429 -2.51 -6.53 -0.10
CA HIS A 429 -3.69 -7.44 -0.22
C HIS A 429 -3.37 -8.94 -0.52
N SER A 430 -2.10 -9.29 -0.80
CA SER A 430 -1.58 -10.67 -0.92
C SER A 430 -1.07 -11.28 0.41
N GLY A 431 -1.03 -10.50 1.50
CA GLY A 431 -0.21 -10.74 2.69
C GLY A 431 -0.49 -12.05 3.40
N THR A 432 -1.76 -12.40 3.62
CA THR A 432 -2.13 -13.63 4.34
C THR A 432 -1.81 -14.89 3.54
N PHE A 433 -1.95 -14.85 2.20
CA PHE A 433 -1.66 -16.00 1.33
C PHE A 433 -0.18 -16.33 1.28
N MET A 434 0.67 -15.32 1.09
CA MET A 434 2.11 -15.55 0.94
C MET A 434 2.84 -15.72 2.27
N LYS A 435 2.23 -15.38 3.42
CA LYS A 435 2.89 -15.43 4.74
C LYS A 435 3.56 -16.78 5.03
N PRO A 436 2.90 -17.95 4.83
CA PRO A 436 3.55 -19.24 5.07
C PRO A 436 4.75 -19.47 4.13
N VAL A 437 4.62 -19.06 2.87
CA VAL A 437 5.69 -19.21 1.86
C VAL A 437 6.90 -18.34 2.22
N PHE A 438 6.70 -17.08 2.61
CA PHE A 438 7.79 -16.21 3.07
C PHE A 438 8.44 -16.73 4.36
N ALA A 439 7.64 -17.22 5.31
CA ALA A 439 8.17 -17.81 6.54
C ALA A 439 9.03 -19.03 6.27
N LEU A 440 8.64 -19.90 5.32
CA LEU A 440 9.44 -21.04 4.89
C LEU A 440 10.68 -20.61 4.10
N ALA A 441 10.56 -19.63 3.20
CA ALA A 441 11.68 -19.13 2.41
C ALA A 441 12.79 -18.54 3.29
N LYS A 442 12.42 -17.83 4.37
CA LYS A 442 13.38 -17.24 5.33
C LYS A 442 14.05 -18.27 6.24
N ARG A 443 13.54 -19.50 6.33
CA ARG A 443 14.22 -20.59 7.06
C ARG A 443 15.38 -21.08 6.20
N ASN A 444 16.55 -20.47 6.38
CA ASN A 444 17.78 -20.86 5.68
C ASN A 444 18.13 -22.32 6.00
N THR A 445 17.88 -23.24 5.06
CA THR A 445 18.23 -24.66 5.20
C THR A 445 19.58 -25.01 4.57
N LYS A 446 20.13 -24.15 3.70
CA LYS A 446 21.44 -24.35 3.05
C LYS A 446 22.49 -23.43 3.67
N GLU A 447 23.69 -23.95 3.90
CA GLU A 447 24.82 -23.23 4.51
C GLU A 447 25.21 -21.96 3.74
N HIS A 448 25.09 -21.99 2.40
CA HIS A 448 25.38 -20.83 1.52
C HIS A 448 24.15 -19.94 1.22
N GLY A 449 22.98 -20.24 1.80
CA GLY A 449 21.70 -19.68 1.36
C GLY A 449 21.28 -20.18 -0.02
N THR A 450 20.04 -19.88 -0.42
CA THR A 450 19.50 -20.32 -1.72
C THR A 450 19.80 -19.30 -2.81
N ARG A 451 20.50 -19.72 -3.87
CA ARG A 451 20.89 -18.83 -4.99
C ARG A 451 19.80 -18.77 -6.05
N VAL A 452 19.24 -17.60 -6.29
CA VAL A 452 18.18 -17.40 -7.29
C VAL A 452 18.71 -16.50 -8.40
N VAL A 453 18.75 -17.02 -9.64
CA VAL A 453 19.16 -16.24 -10.81
C VAL A 453 17.97 -15.52 -11.45
N PHE A 454 18.14 -14.23 -11.71
CA PHE A 454 17.21 -13.38 -12.44
C PHE A 454 17.78 -13.11 -13.83
N ALA A 455 17.12 -13.66 -14.85
CA ALA A 455 17.59 -13.66 -16.23
C ALA A 455 17.58 -12.27 -16.88
N GLU A 456 16.64 -11.41 -16.50
CA GLU A 456 16.56 -10.02 -16.92
C GLU A 456 17.12 -9.08 -15.85
N GLY A 457 18.37 -9.30 -15.43
CA GLY A 457 19.01 -8.58 -14.32
C GLY A 457 19.20 -7.08 -14.52
N GLU A 458 18.99 -6.57 -15.73
CA GLU A 458 18.99 -5.12 -16.00
C GLU A 458 17.58 -4.50 -15.82
N ASP A 459 16.47 -5.26 -15.86
CA ASP A 459 15.11 -4.71 -15.78
C ASP A 459 14.84 -4.01 -14.44
N GLU A 460 14.23 -2.81 -14.49
CA GLU A 460 13.96 -2.00 -13.30
C GLU A 460 13.17 -2.77 -12.23
N ARG A 461 12.16 -3.54 -12.65
CA ARG A 461 11.30 -4.28 -11.71
C ARG A 461 12.05 -5.43 -11.06
N VAL A 462 12.98 -6.05 -11.80
CA VAL A 462 13.86 -7.09 -11.27
C VAL A 462 14.81 -6.48 -10.24
N LEU A 463 15.47 -5.36 -10.54
CA LEU A 463 16.38 -4.69 -9.60
C LEU A 463 15.67 -4.28 -8.30
N ARG A 464 14.46 -3.71 -8.39
CA ARG A 464 13.61 -3.38 -7.24
C ARG A 464 13.20 -4.61 -6.44
N ALA A 465 12.80 -5.70 -7.13
CA ALA A 465 12.45 -6.95 -6.45
C ALA A 465 13.64 -7.54 -5.70
N VAL A 466 14.84 -7.44 -6.28
CA VAL A 466 16.08 -7.94 -5.71
C VAL A 466 16.45 -7.16 -4.43
N GLN A 467 16.24 -5.85 -4.39
CA GLN A 467 16.38 -5.06 -3.16
C GLN A 467 15.53 -5.65 -2.03
N VAL A 468 14.25 -5.92 -2.30
CA VAL A 468 13.34 -6.52 -1.30
C VAL A 468 13.80 -7.93 -0.91
N VAL A 469 14.23 -8.75 -1.87
CA VAL A 469 14.75 -10.11 -1.62
C VAL A 469 15.96 -10.09 -0.69
N VAL A 470 16.85 -9.09 -0.84
CA VAL A 470 18.03 -8.90 0.02
C VAL A 470 17.64 -8.37 1.39
N ASP A 471 16.86 -7.29 1.44
CA ASP A 471 16.42 -6.64 2.69
C ASP A 471 15.68 -7.63 3.61
N GLU A 472 14.80 -8.43 3.03
CA GLU A 472 14.00 -9.44 3.74
C GLU A 472 14.74 -10.76 3.95
N LYS A 473 15.99 -10.87 3.49
CA LYS A 473 16.85 -12.06 3.57
C LYS A 473 16.17 -13.32 3.02
N ILE A 474 15.52 -13.19 1.87
CA ILE A 474 14.77 -14.29 1.22
C ILE A 474 15.70 -15.22 0.45
N ALA A 475 16.66 -14.67 -0.29
CA ALA A 475 17.55 -15.44 -1.16
C ALA A 475 18.91 -14.74 -1.35
N LYS A 476 19.85 -15.43 -1.98
CA LYS A 476 21.09 -14.85 -2.55
C LYS A 476 20.88 -14.60 -4.06
N PRO A 477 20.64 -13.35 -4.48
CA PRO A 477 20.33 -13.04 -5.87
C PRO A 477 21.56 -13.15 -6.78
N ILE A 478 21.35 -13.64 -7.99
CA ILE A 478 22.31 -13.56 -9.09
C ILE A 478 21.64 -12.83 -10.26
N LEU A 479 22.22 -11.74 -10.74
CA LEU A 479 21.72 -10.98 -11.87
C LEU A 479 22.47 -11.33 -13.15
N VAL A 480 21.75 -11.68 -14.21
CA VAL A 480 22.34 -11.76 -15.55
C VAL A 480 22.23 -10.38 -16.20
N GLY A 481 23.35 -9.70 -16.40
CA GLY A 481 23.36 -8.34 -16.92
C GLY A 481 24.76 -7.74 -17.01
N ARG A 482 24.89 -6.65 -17.76
CA ARG A 482 26.16 -5.95 -17.91
C ARG A 482 26.45 -5.10 -16.66
N PRO A 483 27.63 -5.25 -16.01
CA PRO A 483 27.93 -4.58 -14.75
C PRO A 483 27.70 -3.07 -14.76
N LYS A 484 28.23 -2.37 -15.78
CA LYS A 484 28.05 -0.91 -15.91
C LYS A 484 26.58 -0.49 -16.01
N VAL A 485 25.79 -1.24 -16.77
CA VAL A 485 24.36 -0.93 -16.97
C VAL A 485 23.56 -1.17 -15.70
N VAL A 486 23.89 -2.22 -14.95
CA VAL A 486 23.28 -2.49 -13.64
C VAL A 486 23.64 -1.39 -12.65
N GLU A 487 24.91 -1.02 -12.53
CA GLU A 487 25.39 0.04 -11.63
C GLU A 487 24.73 1.39 -11.93
N GLU A 488 24.74 1.85 -13.19
CA GLU A 488 24.04 3.07 -13.62
C GLU A 488 22.54 3.04 -13.29
N ARG A 489 21.90 1.87 -13.39
CA ARG A 489 20.47 1.71 -13.06
C ARG A 489 20.23 1.70 -11.55
N LEU A 490 21.11 1.08 -10.76
CA LEU A 490 21.02 1.10 -9.31
C LEU A 490 21.13 2.54 -8.77
N GLU A 491 22.11 3.30 -9.26
CA GLU A 491 22.25 4.73 -8.95
C GLU A 491 21.02 5.52 -9.41
N ARG A 492 20.62 5.32 -10.67
CA ARG A 492 19.46 6.01 -11.25
C ARG A 492 18.21 5.75 -10.44
N PHE A 493 17.97 4.54 -9.95
CA PHE A 493 16.77 4.17 -9.21
C PHE A 493 16.89 4.37 -7.70
N GLY A 494 18.05 4.81 -7.20
CA GLY A 494 18.31 5.04 -5.78
C GLY A 494 18.29 3.76 -4.93
N LEU A 495 18.77 2.64 -5.46
CA LEU A 495 18.80 1.34 -4.78
C LEU A 495 20.12 1.16 -3.99
N ARG A 496 20.06 0.57 -2.79
CA ARG A 496 21.24 0.33 -1.92
C ARG A 496 22.08 -0.87 -2.31
N LEU A 497 21.60 -1.68 -3.27
CA LEU A 497 22.24 -2.92 -3.65
C LEU A 497 23.70 -2.69 -4.04
N LYS A 498 24.60 -3.43 -3.41
CA LYS A 498 26.03 -3.45 -3.74
C LYS A 498 26.39 -4.75 -4.44
N MET A 499 26.97 -4.61 -5.62
CA MET A 499 27.49 -5.73 -6.40
C MET A 499 28.62 -6.42 -5.62
N GLY A 500 28.55 -7.75 -5.47
CA GLY A 500 29.52 -8.57 -4.73
C GLY A 500 29.22 -8.73 -3.24
N GLU A 501 28.46 -7.82 -2.63
CA GLU A 501 27.99 -7.93 -1.24
C GLU A 501 26.55 -8.49 -1.18
N ASP A 502 25.63 -7.81 -1.87
CA ASP A 502 24.19 -8.10 -1.82
C ASP A 502 23.74 -9.09 -2.89
N PHE A 503 24.36 -9.02 -4.07
CA PHE A 503 24.07 -9.90 -5.21
C PHE A 503 25.32 -10.22 -6.02
N GLN A 504 25.32 -11.35 -6.72
CA GLN A 504 26.34 -11.70 -7.71
C GLN A 504 25.89 -11.30 -9.11
N ILE A 505 26.84 -11.02 -10.00
CA ILE A 505 26.54 -10.70 -11.40
C ILE A 505 27.15 -11.74 -12.33
N ILE A 506 26.39 -12.11 -13.36
CA ILE A 506 26.89 -12.82 -14.55
C ILE A 506 26.93 -11.80 -15.67
N ASN A 507 28.14 -11.50 -16.15
CA ASN A 507 28.34 -10.59 -17.26
C ASN A 507 28.26 -11.36 -18.59
N PRO A 508 27.22 -11.14 -19.43
CA PRO A 508 27.08 -11.86 -20.69
C PRO A 508 28.21 -11.60 -21.70
N ASP A 509 28.93 -10.47 -21.56
CA ASP A 509 30.03 -10.10 -22.44
C ASP A 509 31.36 -10.76 -22.03
N PHE A 510 31.56 -11.00 -20.72
CA PHE A 510 32.80 -11.54 -20.16
C PHE A 510 32.52 -12.32 -18.87
N ASP A 511 32.41 -13.65 -18.98
CA ASP A 511 32.28 -14.57 -17.83
C ASP A 511 33.17 -15.81 -18.05
N GLU A 512 33.89 -16.24 -17.01
CA GLU A 512 34.80 -17.38 -17.07
C GLU A 512 34.07 -18.69 -17.40
N ARG A 513 32.80 -18.82 -16.96
CA ARG A 513 31.96 -20.01 -17.18
C ARG A 513 31.46 -20.12 -18.61
N TYR A 514 31.56 -19.05 -19.41
CA TYR A 514 31.07 -18.99 -20.79
C TYR A 514 31.49 -20.22 -21.61
N HIS A 515 32.78 -20.59 -21.54
CA HIS A 515 33.31 -21.71 -22.32
C HIS A 515 32.67 -23.04 -21.95
N GLY A 516 32.54 -23.32 -20.65
CA GLY A 516 31.87 -24.52 -20.15
C GLY A 516 30.38 -24.54 -20.51
N TYR A 517 29.69 -23.41 -20.38
CA TYR A 517 28.25 -23.32 -20.62
C TYR A 517 27.88 -23.56 -22.09
N TRP A 518 28.55 -22.91 -23.06
CA TRP A 518 28.18 -23.12 -24.46
C TRP A 518 28.54 -24.53 -24.94
N GLN A 519 29.62 -25.14 -24.40
CA GLN A 519 30.00 -26.52 -24.70
C GLN A 519 28.97 -27.51 -24.15
N ALA A 520 28.55 -27.34 -22.89
CA ALA A 520 27.52 -28.16 -22.29
C ALA A 520 26.17 -28.00 -23.00
N TYR A 521 25.78 -26.76 -23.35
CA TYR A 521 24.56 -26.51 -24.12
C TYR A 521 24.61 -27.17 -25.51
N LEU A 522 25.75 -27.09 -26.22
CA LEU A 522 25.93 -27.77 -27.50
C LEU A 522 25.80 -29.29 -27.35
N ALA A 523 26.40 -29.89 -26.32
CA ALA A 523 26.29 -31.33 -26.07
C ALA A 523 24.83 -31.78 -25.82
N LEU A 524 23.99 -30.92 -25.23
CA LEU A 524 22.56 -31.19 -25.04
C LEU A 524 21.75 -31.08 -26.33
N THR A 525 22.22 -30.28 -27.31
CA THR A 525 21.41 -29.82 -28.45
C THR A 525 22.01 -30.13 -29.82
N GLU A 526 23.13 -30.85 -29.88
CA GLU A 526 23.83 -31.19 -31.14
C GLU A 526 22.95 -31.97 -32.13
N ARG A 527 22.03 -32.81 -31.60
CA ARG A 527 21.04 -33.55 -32.40
C ARG A 527 19.72 -32.81 -32.60
N GLN A 528 19.63 -31.57 -32.10
CA GLN A 528 18.46 -30.69 -32.21
C GLN A 528 18.74 -29.50 -33.15
N GLY A 529 19.80 -29.58 -33.96
CA GLY A 529 20.15 -28.57 -34.97
C GLY A 529 20.94 -27.36 -34.46
N VAL A 530 21.39 -27.37 -33.20
CA VAL A 530 22.24 -26.30 -32.66
C VAL A 530 23.69 -26.54 -33.07
N THR A 531 24.27 -25.60 -33.81
CA THR A 531 25.69 -25.64 -34.19
C THR A 531 26.57 -24.95 -33.15
N LYS A 532 27.88 -25.22 -33.18
CA LYS A 532 28.86 -24.54 -32.32
C LYS A 532 28.77 -23.01 -32.37
N ASN A 533 28.54 -22.43 -33.54
CA ASN A 533 28.42 -20.97 -33.70
C ASN A 533 27.12 -20.45 -33.07
N VAL A 534 26.02 -21.17 -33.22
CA VAL A 534 24.73 -20.83 -32.60
C VAL A 534 24.81 -20.94 -31.08
N ALA A 535 25.39 -22.03 -30.55
CA ALA A 535 25.57 -22.21 -29.11
C ALA A 535 26.37 -21.07 -28.47
N ARG A 536 27.46 -20.65 -29.11
CA ARG A 536 28.27 -19.50 -28.68
C ARG A 536 27.49 -18.18 -28.71
N LEU A 537 26.77 -17.92 -29.79
CA LEU A 537 26.01 -16.68 -29.96
C LEU A 537 24.86 -16.57 -28.95
N GLU A 538 24.05 -17.63 -28.82
CA GLU A 538 22.90 -17.63 -27.92
C GLU A 538 23.33 -17.52 -26.44
N MET A 539 24.45 -18.15 -26.06
CA MET A 539 25.00 -18.06 -24.70
C MET A 539 25.44 -16.64 -24.30
N ARG A 540 25.70 -15.74 -25.26
CA ARG A 540 26.00 -14.32 -24.97
C ARG A 540 24.77 -13.43 -24.91
N ARG A 541 23.71 -13.78 -25.66
CA ARG A 541 22.58 -12.88 -25.89
C ARG A 541 21.35 -13.22 -25.03
N ARG A 542 21.22 -14.46 -24.58
CA ARG A 542 19.98 -14.95 -23.96
C ARG A 542 20.16 -15.15 -22.46
N GLY A 543 19.72 -14.16 -21.68
CA GLY A 543 19.75 -14.23 -20.22
C GLY A 543 19.04 -15.46 -19.66
N SER A 544 17.92 -15.87 -20.25
CA SER A 544 17.19 -17.08 -19.84
C SER A 544 17.94 -18.38 -20.14
N LEU A 545 18.69 -18.47 -21.25
CA LEU A 545 19.54 -19.63 -21.52
C LEU A 545 20.71 -19.69 -20.53
N ILE A 546 21.36 -18.55 -20.26
CA ILE A 546 22.41 -18.44 -19.25
C ILE A 546 21.90 -18.92 -17.90
N GLY A 547 20.75 -18.40 -17.44
CA GLY A 547 20.14 -18.79 -16.17
C GLY A 547 19.79 -20.28 -16.09
N ASN A 548 19.24 -20.88 -17.15
CA ASN A 548 18.99 -22.32 -17.21
C ASN A 548 20.29 -23.13 -17.08
N MET A 549 21.37 -22.72 -17.76
CA MET A 549 22.66 -23.38 -17.62
C MET A 549 23.21 -23.26 -16.21
N MET A 550 23.07 -22.10 -15.54
CA MET A 550 23.49 -21.95 -14.14
C MET A 550 22.78 -22.97 -13.23
N VAL A 551 21.46 -23.10 -13.38
CA VAL A 551 20.67 -24.04 -12.58
C VAL A 551 21.08 -25.49 -12.88
N ARG A 552 21.30 -25.84 -14.15
CA ARG A 552 21.74 -27.19 -14.54
C ARG A 552 23.14 -27.53 -14.02
N MET A 553 24.07 -26.59 -14.12
CA MET A 553 25.48 -26.78 -13.75
C MET A 553 25.72 -26.68 -12.24
N GLY A 554 24.71 -26.29 -11.46
CA GLY A 554 24.80 -26.17 -10.00
C GLY A 554 25.32 -24.82 -9.52
N ASP A 555 25.41 -23.82 -10.41
CA ASP A 555 25.82 -22.45 -10.11
C ASP A 555 24.67 -21.59 -9.54
N ALA A 556 23.42 -22.03 -9.74
CA ALA A 556 22.22 -21.46 -9.11
C ALA A 556 21.26 -22.58 -8.66
N ASP A 557 20.36 -22.28 -7.72
CA ASP A 557 19.38 -23.23 -7.19
C ASP A 557 18.00 -23.10 -7.85
N ALA A 558 17.68 -21.89 -8.34
CA ALA A 558 16.42 -21.58 -9.02
C ALA A 558 16.59 -20.43 -10.02
N MET A 559 15.68 -20.31 -10.99
CA MET A 559 15.67 -19.22 -11.99
C MET A 559 14.30 -18.55 -12.11
N ILE A 560 14.33 -17.23 -12.27
CA ILE A 560 13.19 -16.42 -12.70
C ILE A 560 13.55 -15.69 -14.01
N CYS A 561 12.67 -15.79 -15.01
CA CYS A 561 12.81 -15.07 -16.28
C CYS A 561 11.46 -14.57 -16.82
N GLY A 562 11.45 -13.88 -17.97
CA GLY A 562 10.23 -13.56 -18.73
C GLY A 562 9.63 -12.17 -18.51
N THR A 563 10.31 -11.26 -17.81
CA THR A 563 9.80 -9.90 -17.59
C THR A 563 9.78 -9.03 -18.86
N ASN A 564 10.59 -9.35 -19.87
CA ASN A 564 10.66 -8.64 -21.15
C ASN A 564 10.72 -9.56 -22.39
N GLY A 565 10.62 -10.88 -22.22
CA GLY A 565 10.83 -11.88 -23.27
C GLY A 565 9.55 -12.59 -23.76
N MET A 566 9.66 -13.26 -24.91
CA MET A 566 8.60 -14.12 -25.45
C MET A 566 8.58 -15.47 -24.72
N ASN A 567 7.40 -15.87 -24.22
CA ASN A 567 7.21 -17.09 -23.43
C ASN A 567 7.77 -18.35 -24.13
N ASP A 568 7.44 -18.55 -25.41
CA ASP A 568 7.85 -19.72 -26.19
C ASP A 568 9.37 -19.88 -26.28
N THR A 569 10.09 -18.76 -26.38
CA THR A 569 11.56 -18.77 -26.42
C THR A 569 12.13 -19.23 -25.08
N ASN A 570 11.57 -18.77 -23.97
CA ASN A 570 12.00 -19.19 -22.63
C ASN A 570 11.67 -20.66 -22.38
N MET A 571 10.46 -21.10 -22.76
CA MET A 571 10.05 -22.49 -22.66
C MET A 571 10.95 -23.43 -23.47
N LYS A 572 11.35 -23.02 -24.68
CA LYS A 572 12.32 -23.78 -25.49
C LYS A 572 13.63 -24.02 -24.75
N TYR A 573 14.24 -22.99 -24.15
CA TYR A 573 15.50 -23.18 -23.43
C TYR A 573 15.35 -24.01 -22.16
N ILE A 574 14.21 -23.88 -21.47
CA ILE A 574 13.89 -24.73 -20.32
C ILE A 574 13.81 -26.20 -20.75
N ASP A 575 13.12 -26.51 -21.85
CA ASP A 575 13.00 -27.88 -22.33
C ASP A 575 14.35 -28.48 -22.76
N GLN A 576 15.17 -27.69 -23.46
CA GLN A 576 16.49 -28.13 -23.93
C GLN A 576 17.50 -28.33 -22.80
N VAL A 577 17.42 -27.55 -21.72
CA VAL A 577 18.45 -27.49 -20.67
C VAL A 577 18.00 -28.11 -19.36
N ILE A 578 16.81 -27.82 -18.88
CA ILE A 578 16.29 -28.34 -17.60
C ILE A 578 15.53 -29.64 -17.84
N GLY A 579 14.68 -29.66 -18.86
CA GLY A 579 13.83 -30.79 -19.20
C GLY A 579 12.72 -31.05 -18.18
N HIS A 580 11.95 -32.10 -18.46
CA HIS A 580 10.86 -32.56 -17.61
C HIS A 580 11.39 -33.20 -16.33
N LYS A 581 10.65 -33.03 -15.24
CA LYS A 581 10.83 -33.81 -14.01
C LYS A 581 10.57 -35.30 -14.30
N ASP A 582 11.22 -36.19 -13.55
CA ASP A 582 10.95 -37.63 -13.63
C ASP A 582 9.45 -37.94 -13.55
N GLY A 583 8.95 -38.67 -14.55
CA GLY A 583 7.54 -39.05 -14.68
C GLY A 583 6.63 -37.98 -15.31
N ALA A 584 7.12 -36.77 -15.58
CA ALA A 584 6.36 -35.74 -16.27
C ALA A 584 6.61 -35.78 -17.79
N THR A 585 5.56 -35.53 -18.57
CA THR A 585 5.59 -35.44 -20.04
C THR A 585 5.08 -34.11 -20.57
N VAL A 586 4.57 -33.24 -19.68
CA VAL A 586 4.01 -31.94 -20.05
C VAL A 586 4.40 -30.85 -19.03
N TYR A 587 4.60 -29.63 -19.52
CA TYR A 587 4.70 -28.44 -18.68
C TYR A 587 3.35 -27.74 -18.56
N ALA A 588 3.09 -27.01 -17.49
CA ALA A 588 1.91 -26.14 -17.38
C ALA A 588 2.17 -24.89 -16.55
N ALA A 589 1.40 -23.84 -16.79
CA ALA A 589 1.46 -22.59 -16.04
C ALA A 589 0.24 -22.44 -15.13
N MET A 590 0.48 -22.52 -13.82
CA MET A 590 -0.52 -22.29 -12.79
C MET A 590 -0.49 -20.86 -12.27
N ASN A 591 -1.66 -20.23 -12.16
CA ASN A 591 -1.79 -18.91 -11.52
C ASN A 591 -2.79 -18.98 -10.37
N GLY A 592 -2.39 -18.46 -9.20
CA GLY A 592 -3.26 -18.25 -8.04
C GLY A 592 -3.81 -16.82 -8.01
N LEU A 593 -5.11 -16.68 -7.77
CA LEU A 593 -5.82 -15.42 -7.61
C LEU A 593 -6.42 -15.30 -6.22
N MET A 594 -6.29 -14.09 -5.67
CA MET A 594 -6.91 -13.70 -4.41
C MET A 594 -8.18 -12.92 -4.73
N LEU A 595 -9.34 -13.57 -4.60
CA LEU A 595 -10.64 -12.96 -4.85
C LEU A 595 -11.33 -12.62 -3.52
N PRO A 596 -12.31 -11.71 -3.49
CA PRO A 596 -13.10 -11.46 -2.29
C PRO A 596 -13.72 -12.76 -1.77
N GLY A 597 -13.39 -13.12 -0.52
CA GLY A 597 -13.92 -14.31 0.16
C GLY A 597 -13.39 -15.67 -0.32
N ARG A 598 -12.53 -15.74 -1.36
CA ARG A 598 -12.02 -17.03 -1.86
C ARG A 598 -10.68 -16.93 -2.57
N GLN A 599 -10.04 -18.09 -2.74
CA GLN A 599 -8.77 -18.23 -3.44
C GLN A 599 -8.94 -19.29 -4.52
N VAL A 600 -8.51 -18.97 -5.75
CA VAL A 600 -8.67 -19.88 -6.89
C VAL A 600 -7.36 -19.99 -7.66
N PHE A 601 -7.01 -21.21 -8.04
CA PHE A 601 -5.87 -21.55 -8.88
C PHE A 601 -6.38 -21.97 -10.25
N LEU A 602 -5.76 -21.47 -11.32
CA LEU A 602 -6.15 -21.74 -12.69
C LEU A 602 -5.00 -22.41 -13.44
N VAL A 603 -5.32 -23.50 -14.16
CA VAL A 603 -4.39 -24.23 -15.03
C VAL A 603 -5.09 -24.61 -16.35
N ASP A 604 -4.46 -24.61 -17.51
CA ASP A 604 -3.11 -24.13 -17.84
C ASP A 604 -3.19 -22.80 -18.60
N THR A 605 -2.62 -21.75 -18.03
CA THR A 605 -2.87 -20.37 -18.46
C THR A 605 -1.94 -19.85 -19.55
N HIS A 606 -0.79 -20.50 -19.80
CA HIS A 606 0.25 -19.92 -20.68
C HIS A 606 1.08 -20.94 -21.48
N VAL A 607 0.90 -22.27 -21.34
CA VAL A 607 1.79 -23.25 -21.98
C VAL A 607 1.14 -24.03 -23.13
N ASN A 608 0.08 -24.79 -22.86
CA ASN A 608 -0.47 -25.74 -23.83
C ASN A 608 -1.66 -25.16 -24.59
N TYR A 609 -1.54 -25.04 -25.91
CA TYR A 609 -2.60 -24.54 -26.78
C TYR A 609 -3.91 -25.32 -26.63
N ASP A 610 -3.88 -26.64 -26.86
CA ASP A 610 -5.03 -27.54 -26.71
C ASP A 610 -4.57 -28.90 -26.16
N PRO A 611 -4.38 -29.04 -24.84
CA PRO A 611 -3.84 -30.25 -24.23
C PRO A 611 -4.80 -31.44 -24.37
N THR A 612 -4.26 -32.66 -24.49
CA THR A 612 -5.07 -33.90 -24.51
C THR A 612 -5.65 -34.22 -23.13
N ALA A 613 -6.54 -35.23 -23.05
CA ALA A 613 -7.11 -35.66 -21.78
C ALA A 613 -6.04 -36.21 -20.81
N GLU A 614 -5.04 -36.92 -21.34
CA GLU A 614 -3.90 -37.44 -20.59
C GLU A 614 -3.04 -36.30 -20.05
N GLN A 615 -2.74 -35.30 -20.88
CA GLN A 615 -1.99 -34.12 -20.48
C GLN A 615 -2.76 -33.31 -19.42
N LEU A 616 -4.07 -33.10 -19.59
CA LEU A 616 -4.89 -32.41 -18.60
C LEU A 616 -4.93 -33.15 -17.26
N ALA A 617 -4.97 -34.49 -17.28
CA ALA A 617 -4.91 -35.29 -16.06
C ALA A 617 -3.55 -35.13 -15.37
N GLU A 618 -2.45 -35.18 -16.11
CA GLU A 618 -1.10 -34.94 -15.58
C GLU A 618 -0.95 -33.52 -15.00
N ILE A 619 -1.39 -32.50 -15.75
CA ILE A 619 -1.38 -31.09 -15.32
C ILE A 619 -2.17 -30.92 -14.01
N THR A 620 -3.33 -31.57 -13.91
CA THR A 620 -4.18 -31.52 -12.71
C THR A 620 -3.45 -32.09 -11.50
N VAL A 621 -2.77 -33.24 -11.66
CA VAL A 621 -1.99 -33.85 -10.57
C VAL A 621 -0.81 -32.97 -10.17
N LEU A 622 -0.06 -32.43 -11.13
CA LEU A 622 1.06 -31.52 -10.87
C LEU A 622 0.59 -30.26 -10.12
N ALA A 623 -0.55 -29.69 -10.52
CA ALA A 623 -1.13 -28.51 -9.88
C ALA A 623 -1.63 -28.81 -8.45
N ALA A 624 -2.30 -29.95 -8.25
CA ALA A 624 -2.74 -30.39 -6.93
C ALA A 624 -1.56 -30.63 -5.97
N GLN A 625 -0.48 -31.25 -6.46
CA GLN A 625 0.76 -31.43 -5.69
C GLN A 625 1.39 -30.09 -5.29
N GLU A 626 1.46 -29.14 -6.21
CA GLU A 626 2.00 -27.82 -5.92
C GLU A 626 1.12 -27.05 -4.92
N MET A 627 -0.21 -27.14 -5.04
CA MET A 627 -1.14 -26.58 -4.06
C MET A 627 -0.93 -27.18 -2.65
N HIS A 628 -0.78 -28.50 -2.54
CA HIS A 628 -0.45 -29.15 -1.27
C HIS A 628 0.85 -28.63 -0.67
N ARG A 629 1.86 -28.41 -1.51
CA ARG A 629 3.16 -27.87 -1.09
C ARG A 629 3.05 -26.45 -0.52
N LEU A 630 2.08 -25.68 -1.03
CA LEU A 630 1.74 -24.35 -0.54
C LEU A 630 0.78 -24.37 0.67
N GLY A 631 0.40 -25.55 1.15
CA GLY A 631 -0.49 -25.72 2.30
C GLY A 631 -1.98 -25.70 1.98
N PHE A 632 -2.36 -25.82 0.70
CA PHE A 632 -3.77 -25.89 0.29
C PHE A 632 -4.21 -27.34 0.09
N VAL A 633 -5.45 -27.63 0.49
CA VAL A 633 -6.13 -28.87 0.11
C VAL A 633 -6.82 -28.62 -1.23
N PRO A 634 -6.41 -29.30 -2.33
CA PRO A 634 -6.96 -29.10 -3.65
C PRO A 634 -8.37 -29.71 -3.76
N ARG A 635 -9.30 -28.90 -4.26
CA ARG A 635 -10.66 -29.26 -4.64
C ARG A 635 -10.82 -28.86 -6.10
N VAL A 636 -10.82 -29.86 -6.97
CA VAL A 636 -10.58 -29.70 -8.40
C VAL A 636 -11.90 -29.73 -9.17
N ALA A 637 -12.13 -28.69 -9.96
CA ALA A 637 -13.20 -28.67 -10.95
C ALA A 637 -12.61 -28.70 -12.37
N LEU A 638 -13.04 -29.70 -13.14
CA LEU A 638 -12.77 -29.81 -14.57
C LEU A 638 -13.79 -28.95 -15.33
N LEU A 639 -13.35 -27.79 -15.81
CA LEU A 639 -14.24 -26.80 -16.41
C LEU A 639 -14.56 -27.11 -17.87
N SER A 640 -15.80 -26.85 -18.26
CA SER A 640 -16.32 -27.00 -19.61
C SER A 640 -17.52 -26.08 -19.83
N HIS A 641 -17.94 -25.91 -21.08
CA HIS A 641 -19.25 -25.38 -21.43
C HIS A 641 -20.37 -26.43 -21.28
N SER A 642 -20.04 -27.67 -20.92
CA SER A 642 -20.96 -28.75 -20.56
C SER A 642 -21.09 -28.85 -19.03
N ASN A 643 -22.27 -29.25 -18.56
CA ASN A 643 -22.52 -29.66 -17.17
C ASN A 643 -22.88 -31.14 -17.17
N PHE A 644 -21.96 -31.99 -16.74
CA PHE A 644 -22.17 -33.42 -16.51
C PHE A 644 -22.88 -34.14 -17.67
N GLY A 645 -22.43 -33.90 -18.91
CA GLY A 645 -22.90 -34.56 -20.11
C GLY A 645 -24.01 -33.85 -20.89
N THR A 646 -24.30 -32.57 -20.62
CA THR A 646 -25.25 -31.79 -21.43
C THR A 646 -24.76 -31.50 -22.86
N SER A 647 -23.47 -31.74 -23.16
CA SER A 647 -22.89 -31.61 -24.51
C SER A 647 -21.89 -32.73 -24.81
N ASP A 648 -21.97 -33.28 -26.03
CA ASP A 648 -20.99 -34.23 -26.58
C ASP A 648 -19.96 -33.58 -27.52
N SER A 649 -19.73 -32.26 -27.38
CA SER A 649 -18.68 -31.61 -28.17
C SER A 649 -17.29 -32.15 -27.80
N PRO A 650 -16.30 -32.07 -28.71
CA PRO A 650 -14.96 -32.62 -28.47
C PRO A 650 -14.32 -32.12 -27.16
N SER A 651 -14.51 -30.84 -26.82
CA SER A 651 -14.00 -30.27 -25.57
C SER A 651 -14.66 -30.89 -24.33
N ALA A 652 -15.98 -31.12 -24.33
CA ALA A 652 -16.69 -31.73 -23.21
C ALA A 652 -16.33 -33.23 -23.04
N LEU A 653 -16.25 -33.97 -24.16
CA LEU A 653 -15.77 -35.36 -24.16
C LEU A 653 -14.34 -35.47 -23.62
N LYS A 654 -13.46 -34.53 -24.00
CA LYS A 654 -12.09 -34.45 -23.49
C LYS A 654 -12.04 -34.29 -21.97
N MET A 655 -12.83 -33.37 -21.41
CA MET A 655 -12.87 -33.17 -19.95
C MET A 655 -13.45 -34.38 -19.20
N ARG A 656 -14.45 -35.07 -19.77
CA ARG A 656 -14.95 -36.36 -19.22
C ARG A 656 -13.89 -37.46 -19.25
N ALA A 657 -13.12 -37.55 -20.34
CA ALA A 657 -12.00 -38.47 -20.43
C ALA A 657 -10.94 -38.14 -19.37
N THR A 658 -10.61 -36.86 -19.17
CA THR A 658 -9.70 -36.40 -18.10
C THR A 658 -10.19 -36.85 -16.72
N TYR A 659 -11.48 -36.68 -16.40
CA TYR A 659 -12.07 -37.15 -15.16
C TYR A 659 -11.86 -38.66 -14.96
N ASN A 660 -12.18 -39.47 -15.98
CA ASN A 660 -12.03 -40.93 -15.94
C ASN A 660 -10.57 -41.37 -15.74
N ILE A 661 -9.61 -40.64 -16.32
CA ILE A 661 -8.17 -40.90 -16.11
C ILE A 661 -7.79 -40.57 -14.66
N LEU A 662 -8.18 -39.40 -14.15
CA LEU A 662 -7.89 -38.96 -12.79
C LEU A 662 -8.44 -39.91 -11.72
N ARG A 663 -9.64 -40.47 -11.94
CA ARG A 663 -10.21 -41.49 -11.05
C ARG A 663 -9.35 -42.76 -10.93
N LYS A 664 -8.51 -43.05 -11.93
CA LYS A 664 -7.59 -44.19 -11.92
C LYS A 664 -6.22 -43.83 -11.33
N ILE A 665 -5.66 -42.69 -11.74
CA ILE A 665 -4.27 -42.32 -11.38
C ILE A 665 -4.16 -41.54 -10.07
N ALA A 666 -5.24 -40.92 -9.60
CA ALA A 666 -5.30 -40.12 -8.38
C ALA A 666 -6.66 -40.31 -7.66
N PRO A 667 -6.99 -41.54 -7.20
CA PRO A 667 -8.33 -41.86 -6.66
C PRO A 667 -8.69 -41.08 -5.38
N ASN A 668 -7.67 -40.59 -4.65
CA ASN A 668 -7.84 -39.81 -3.42
C ASN A 668 -8.00 -38.31 -3.66
N LEU A 669 -7.79 -37.83 -4.89
CA LEU A 669 -7.94 -36.41 -5.22
C LEU A 669 -9.43 -36.05 -5.27
N GLU A 670 -9.82 -34.99 -4.56
CA GLU A 670 -11.18 -34.45 -4.63
C GLU A 670 -11.36 -33.71 -5.97
N VAL A 671 -11.81 -34.44 -6.99
CA VAL A 671 -11.99 -33.93 -8.36
C VAL A 671 -13.33 -34.32 -8.93
N ASP A 672 -13.97 -33.40 -9.63
CA ASP A 672 -15.22 -33.63 -10.36
C ASP A 672 -15.31 -32.80 -11.64
N GLY A 673 -16.30 -33.13 -12.47
CA GLY A 673 -16.62 -32.48 -13.73
C GLY A 673 -16.86 -33.49 -14.85
N GLU A 674 -17.08 -33.05 -16.07
CA GLU A 674 -16.96 -31.67 -16.54
C GLU A 674 -18.14 -30.77 -16.11
N MET A 675 -17.86 -29.50 -15.80
CA MET A 675 -18.89 -28.56 -15.33
C MET A 675 -18.58 -27.10 -15.69
N HIS A 676 -19.59 -26.23 -15.58
CA HIS A 676 -19.44 -24.79 -15.72
C HIS A 676 -18.70 -24.16 -14.53
N GLY A 677 -18.18 -22.95 -14.73
CA GLY A 677 -17.43 -22.22 -13.70
C GLY A 677 -18.29 -21.76 -12.50
N ASP A 678 -19.55 -21.41 -12.72
CA ASP A 678 -20.51 -21.09 -11.67
C ASP A 678 -20.83 -22.32 -10.80
N VAL A 679 -21.09 -23.47 -11.43
CA VAL A 679 -21.32 -24.77 -10.74
C VAL A 679 -20.08 -25.22 -9.95
N ALA A 680 -18.87 -24.96 -10.44
CA ALA A 680 -17.64 -25.25 -9.70
C ALA A 680 -17.53 -24.42 -8.40
N LEU A 681 -18.05 -23.19 -8.43
CA LEU A 681 -17.89 -22.19 -7.37
C LEU A 681 -19.10 -22.07 -6.44
N ASP A 682 -20.27 -22.57 -6.85
CA ASP A 682 -21.52 -22.60 -6.08
C ASP A 682 -21.88 -24.05 -5.70
N VAL A 683 -21.73 -24.35 -4.40
CA VAL A 683 -21.98 -25.70 -3.86
C VAL A 683 -23.46 -26.07 -3.90
N VAL A 684 -24.36 -25.10 -3.74
CA VAL A 684 -25.81 -25.35 -3.71
C VAL A 684 -26.28 -25.71 -5.11
N MET A 685 -25.95 -24.87 -6.09
CA MET A 685 -26.25 -25.11 -7.50
C MET A 685 -25.67 -26.45 -7.98
N ARG A 686 -24.44 -26.78 -7.58
CA ARG A 686 -23.83 -28.06 -7.93
C ARG A 686 -24.55 -29.26 -7.36
N LYS A 687 -25.01 -29.20 -6.11
CA LYS A 687 -25.76 -30.30 -5.49
C LYS A 687 -27.11 -30.53 -6.15
N GLU A 688 -27.75 -29.49 -6.68
CA GLU A 688 -29.00 -29.62 -7.43
C GLU A 688 -28.78 -30.33 -8.77
N ILE A 689 -27.72 -29.97 -9.50
CA ILE A 689 -27.41 -30.54 -10.81
C ILE A 689 -26.81 -31.95 -10.70
N MET A 690 -25.88 -32.15 -9.76
CA MET A 690 -25.17 -33.41 -9.54
C MET A 690 -25.10 -33.74 -8.04
N PRO A 691 -26.16 -34.33 -7.47
CA PRO A 691 -26.24 -34.65 -6.03
C PRO A 691 -25.11 -35.56 -5.54
N ASN A 692 -24.56 -36.40 -6.43
CA ASN A 692 -23.48 -37.33 -6.14
C ASN A 692 -22.09 -36.78 -6.50
N SER A 693 -21.95 -35.45 -6.56
CA SER A 693 -20.67 -34.80 -6.83
C SER A 693 -19.62 -35.21 -5.80
N THR A 694 -18.38 -35.45 -6.24
CA THR A 694 -17.26 -35.77 -5.35
C THR A 694 -16.75 -34.53 -4.60
N LEU A 695 -17.04 -33.32 -5.11
CA LEU A 695 -16.67 -32.04 -4.51
C LEU A 695 -17.58 -31.68 -3.33
N LYS A 696 -17.03 -31.69 -2.11
CA LYS A 696 -17.75 -31.39 -0.87
C LYS A 696 -17.90 -29.89 -0.60
N GLY A 697 -16.98 -29.08 -1.11
CA GLY A 697 -16.96 -27.62 -0.93
C GLY A 697 -16.73 -26.86 -2.24
N GLU A 698 -16.49 -25.55 -2.17
CA GLU A 698 -16.15 -24.75 -3.36
C GLU A 698 -14.82 -25.23 -3.96
N ALA A 699 -14.76 -25.34 -5.29
CA ALA A 699 -13.52 -25.66 -5.98
C ALA A 699 -12.50 -24.52 -5.82
N ASN A 700 -11.24 -24.88 -5.59
CA ASN A 700 -10.13 -23.94 -5.52
C ASN A 700 -9.05 -24.22 -6.57
N LEU A 701 -9.13 -25.34 -7.30
CA LEU A 701 -8.35 -25.60 -8.50
C LEU A 701 -9.28 -25.73 -9.70
N LEU A 702 -9.16 -24.80 -10.64
CA LEU A 702 -9.94 -24.75 -11.87
C LEU A 702 -9.06 -25.21 -13.03
N VAL A 703 -9.42 -26.35 -13.61
CA VAL A 703 -8.72 -26.94 -14.75
C VAL A 703 -9.50 -26.61 -16.01
N LEU A 704 -8.93 -25.77 -16.87
CA LEU A 704 -9.57 -25.28 -18.08
C LEU A 704 -9.17 -26.12 -19.30
N PRO A 705 -10.05 -26.23 -20.31
CA PRO A 705 -9.88 -27.18 -21.40
C PRO A 705 -8.75 -26.81 -22.39
N ASN A 706 -8.37 -25.53 -22.46
CA ASN A 706 -7.34 -25.01 -23.38
C ASN A 706 -6.80 -23.65 -22.90
N ILE A 707 -5.75 -23.16 -23.58
CA ILE A 707 -5.07 -21.92 -23.19
C ILE A 707 -5.99 -20.68 -23.28
N ASP A 708 -6.87 -20.61 -24.28
CA ASP A 708 -7.75 -19.46 -24.47
C ASP A 708 -8.72 -19.32 -23.29
N ALA A 709 -9.39 -20.42 -22.92
CA ALA A 709 -10.28 -20.45 -21.77
C ALA A 709 -9.51 -20.07 -20.49
N ALA A 710 -8.34 -20.66 -20.27
CA ALA A 710 -7.52 -20.42 -19.09
C ALA A 710 -7.04 -18.97 -18.98
N ASN A 711 -6.47 -18.43 -20.07
CA ASN A 711 -5.87 -17.10 -20.09
C ASN A 711 -6.93 -15.99 -19.98
N ILE A 712 -8.06 -16.14 -20.71
CA ILE A 712 -9.17 -15.19 -20.65
C ILE A 712 -9.78 -15.18 -19.25
N ALA A 713 -10.12 -16.35 -18.69
CA ALA A 713 -10.70 -16.46 -17.34
C ALA A 713 -9.75 -15.86 -16.29
N TYR A 714 -8.46 -16.20 -16.34
CA TYR A 714 -7.45 -15.64 -15.44
C TYR A 714 -7.40 -14.11 -15.51
N ASN A 715 -7.29 -13.53 -16.71
CA ASN A 715 -7.14 -12.09 -16.84
C ASN A 715 -8.41 -11.32 -16.46
N LEU A 716 -9.60 -11.86 -16.80
CA LEU A 716 -10.88 -11.28 -16.38
C LEU A 716 -11.05 -11.31 -14.86
N LEU A 717 -10.85 -12.46 -14.22
CA LEU A 717 -10.97 -12.59 -12.76
C LEU A 717 -9.95 -11.72 -12.02
N LYS A 718 -8.70 -11.73 -12.47
CA LYS A 718 -7.62 -10.92 -11.90
C LYS A 718 -7.94 -9.42 -11.93
N THR A 719 -8.47 -8.94 -13.06
CA THR A 719 -8.69 -7.51 -13.29
C THR A 719 -10.00 -7.04 -12.66
N ALA A 720 -11.10 -7.79 -12.85
CA ALA A 720 -12.43 -7.39 -12.41
C ALA A 720 -12.67 -7.58 -10.90
N ALA A 721 -12.10 -8.64 -10.31
CA ALA A 721 -12.37 -9.00 -8.90
C ALA A 721 -11.10 -9.13 -8.05
N GLY A 722 -9.98 -9.56 -8.64
CA GLY A 722 -8.73 -9.85 -7.93
C GLY A 722 -7.84 -8.63 -7.64
N ARG A 723 -8.30 -7.40 -7.93
CA ARG A 723 -7.54 -6.15 -7.72
C ARG A 723 -6.12 -6.19 -8.34
N ASN A 724 -5.95 -6.90 -9.46
CA ASN A 724 -4.66 -7.14 -10.11
C ASN A 724 -3.60 -7.88 -9.27
N VAL A 725 -4.00 -8.58 -8.21
CA VAL A 725 -3.11 -9.39 -7.37
C VAL A 725 -3.14 -10.85 -7.84
N ALA A 726 -1.98 -11.37 -8.24
CA ALA A 726 -1.80 -12.76 -8.66
C ALA A 726 -0.46 -13.34 -8.20
N VAL A 727 -0.43 -14.66 -8.01
CA VAL A 727 0.78 -15.45 -7.80
C VAL A 727 0.97 -16.38 -8.99
N GLY A 728 2.18 -16.47 -9.53
CA GLY A 728 2.49 -17.22 -10.74
C GLY A 728 3.01 -16.33 -11.88
N PRO A 729 3.07 -16.83 -13.12
CA PRO A 729 2.78 -18.21 -13.47
C PRO A 729 3.82 -19.13 -12.82
N ILE A 730 3.35 -20.12 -12.08
CA ILE A 730 4.18 -21.19 -11.51
C ILE A 730 4.31 -22.23 -12.60
N LEU A 731 5.54 -22.48 -13.04
CA LEU A 731 5.81 -23.51 -14.04
C LEU A 731 5.82 -24.88 -13.36
N LEU A 732 4.92 -25.74 -13.83
CA LEU A 732 4.77 -27.12 -13.43
C LEU A 732 5.49 -28.04 -14.43
N GLY A 733 5.91 -29.23 -13.98
CA GLY A 733 6.52 -30.26 -14.82
C GLY A 733 8.02 -30.09 -15.08
N ALA A 734 8.62 -28.96 -14.74
CA ALA A 734 10.06 -28.73 -14.87
C ALA A 734 10.89 -29.50 -13.82
N ASN A 735 12.05 -30.03 -14.23
CA ASN A 735 12.93 -30.80 -13.36
C ASN A 735 13.61 -29.97 -12.26
N LYS A 736 13.66 -28.65 -12.42
CA LYS A 736 14.26 -27.70 -11.47
C LYS A 736 13.32 -26.50 -11.26
N PRO A 737 13.46 -25.75 -10.14
CA PRO A 737 12.66 -24.57 -9.85
C PRO A 737 12.98 -23.42 -10.82
N VAL A 738 12.35 -23.43 -11.99
CA VAL A 738 12.50 -22.40 -13.01
C VAL A 738 11.12 -21.88 -13.40
N HIS A 739 10.95 -20.56 -13.42
CA HIS A 739 9.64 -19.96 -13.70
C HIS A 739 9.73 -18.85 -14.75
N VAL A 740 8.75 -18.86 -15.65
CA VAL A 740 8.59 -17.87 -16.70
C VAL A 740 7.45 -16.92 -16.34
N LEU A 741 7.79 -15.68 -16.07
CA LEU A 741 6.86 -14.60 -15.78
C LEU A 741 6.38 -13.95 -17.08
N THR A 742 5.46 -12.98 -16.94
CA THR A 742 4.92 -12.22 -18.07
C THR A 742 5.39 -10.77 -18.04
N SER A 743 5.32 -10.07 -19.17
CA SER A 743 5.64 -8.63 -19.26
C SER A 743 4.78 -7.74 -18.36
N SER A 744 3.58 -8.19 -17.99
CA SER A 744 2.67 -7.53 -17.04
C SER A 744 3.00 -7.77 -15.56
N THR A 745 4.12 -8.45 -15.27
CA THR A 745 4.51 -8.79 -13.90
C THR A 745 4.96 -7.55 -13.12
N THR A 746 4.44 -7.41 -11.90
CA THR A 746 4.79 -6.36 -10.94
C THR A 746 5.97 -6.77 -10.07
N VAL A 747 6.64 -5.81 -9.42
CA VAL A 747 7.75 -6.08 -8.47
C VAL A 747 7.31 -7.09 -7.41
N ARG A 748 6.12 -6.87 -6.81
CA ARG A 748 5.56 -7.80 -5.81
C ARG A 748 5.42 -9.22 -6.32
N ARG A 749 5.01 -9.41 -7.58
CA ARG A 749 4.88 -10.74 -8.18
C ARG A 749 6.25 -11.40 -8.35
N ILE A 750 7.29 -10.65 -8.73
CA ILE A 750 8.68 -11.16 -8.79
C ILE A 750 9.16 -11.60 -7.40
N VAL A 751 8.94 -10.79 -6.35
CA VAL A 751 9.31 -11.15 -4.96
C VAL A 751 8.56 -12.41 -4.48
N ASN A 752 7.25 -12.50 -4.76
CA ASN A 752 6.47 -13.68 -4.41
C ASN A 752 7.00 -14.94 -5.10
N MET A 753 7.34 -14.83 -6.39
CA MET A 753 7.90 -15.94 -7.16
C MET A 753 9.32 -16.30 -6.71
N ALA A 754 10.13 -15.33 -6.26
CA ALA A 754 11.44 -15.60 -5.67
C ALA A 754 11.31 -16.40 -4.36
N ALA A 755 10.41 -16.00 -3.46
CA ALA A 755 10.14 -16.75 -2.23
C ALA A 755 9.66 -18.18 -2.54
N LEU A 756 8.75 -18.34 -3.51
CA LEU A 756 8.25 -19.64 -3.96
C LEU A 756 9.38 -20.52 -4.51
N SER A 757 10.22 -19.98 -5.39
CA SER A 757 11.39 -20.65 -5.94
C SER A 757 12.38 -21.11 -4.87
N VAL A 758 12.60 -20.31 -3.82
CA VAL A 758 13.43 -20.68 -2.67
C VAL A 758 12.85 -21.89 -1.94
N VAL A 759 11.54 -21.88 -1.65
CA VAL A 759 10.87 -23.01 -1.00
C VAL A 759 10.99 -24.27 -1.86
N GLN A 760 10.75 -24.17 -3.17
CA GLN A 760 10.86 -25.30 -4.08
C GLN A 760 12.28 -25.88 -4.15
N ALA A 761 13.31 -25.02 -4.13
CA ALA A 761 14.72 -25.40 -4.19
C ALA A 761 15.26 -25.99 -2.88
N ASN A 762 14.71 -25.59 -1.74
CA ASN A 762 15.16 -26.02 -0.41
C ASN A 762 14.47 -27.29 0.07
N PHE A 763 13.19 -27.46 -0.25
CA PHE A 763 12.35 -28.54 0.28
C PHE A 763 11.93 -29.51 -0.83
N GLY A 764 12.86 -29.88 -1.73
CA GLY A 764 12.64 -30.83 -2.83
C GLY A 764 11.77 -32.04 -2.42
N SER A 765 10.83 -32.43 -3.29
CA SER A 765 9.79 -33.46 -3.12
C SER A 765 9.69 -34.08 -1.71
N VAL A 766 8.92 -33.44 -0.83
CA VAL A 766 8.29 -34.17 0.28
C VAL A 766 7.36 -35.18 -0.39
N GLN A 767 7.67 -36.47 -0.29
CA GLN A 767 6.69 -37.51 -0.59
C GLN A 767 5.50 -37.23 0.34
N ALA A 768 4.40 -36.79 -0.26
CA ALA A 768 3.12 -36.84 0.42
C ALA A 768 2.79 -38.33 0.53
N ASP A 769 2.92 -38.88 1.74
CA ASP A 769 2.31 -40.16 2.10
C ASP A 769 0.79 -40.08 1.93
#